data_AF-A0A448E402-F1
#
_entry.id   AF-A0A448E402-F1
#
_cell.length_a   1.000
_cell.length_b   1.000
_cell.length_c   1.000
_cell.angle_alpha   90.00
_cell.angle_beta   90.00
_cell.angle_gamma   90.00
#
_symmetry.space_group_name_H-M   'P 1'
#
loop_
_entity.id
_entity.type
_entity.pdbx_description
1 polymer ?
#
loop_
_entity_poly.entity_id
_entity_poly.type
_entity_poly.pdbx_seq_one_letter_code
_entity_poly.pdbx_strand_id
1 'polypeptide(L)'
;MLTRNWPRHLLCLSLCLPLGSALACGPDFPLRLLDNRGQTLADLPEGNFNFELSRLGTAIAGLNNVTAATHNPNDLYGEENAAAEARDKAEQVGLSVEQQALVKQLRGLTDARQVEERGASLPAEVRLYVAGAVAFATGDHQLAVEYFKQLLALPADQRPLRSTWAAYSLGRSWFAMSRDAADASAALEQARDAFRHARQLSIDGFSDPLELGVASLGEEAQAVRAAGDWSSAIELYEAQNLHGSAVGYTSLKQMMNELAELPEARLAELLQHKSVQQLVTASLVSRQGWSFGDEPTHEKKLVKLLQNSTRGSLENADRLAAMSYQQGDYAGAKAFLENAGEGGLAWWLRAKLAVRDGDKTAAAAAYAKAAQAFPQQENWGYRRTPDWAYESLQPKCRVEGESAILALHRGEYLQAFVQLYRSNSTYWFDAATVAERVLTLDELKRYVDENVPAPPALTQQERDNYVPLSVAARLRNLLGRRLLREGHYAEAVAYFDNPDLQTKARFYGEQRHAAESAWWPTTRARGLFMAAQAARDWGMEILGYEMAPDYATFDGNFSLESSELKSGPLVSEAEVQRQLTNAAQPDQRYHYRFVATGLASRAADNLPHTSQAFAAVLCTAAGWNSSAAEQSAFYQRYVKEGPYVEWAADFGRLCQFPDFANADKRYVTQITDAVRATLRPFKWPVQAGSIVLIVAVALVLITRRQRRRGKG
;
A
#
# COMPACT_ATOMS: atom_id res chain seq x y z
N MET A 1 36.13 -27.11 47.68
CA MET A 1 35.50 -28.42 47.47
C MET A 1 34.06 -28.21 46.99
N LEU A 2 33.77 -28.67 45.77
CA LEU A 2 32.50 -29.19 45.21
C LEU A 2 31.18 -28.44 45.52
N THR A 3 30.62 -27.63 44.61
CA THR A 3 29.70 -27.96 43.48
C THR A 3 28.34 -28.55 43.84
N ARG A 4 27.24 -27.88 43.44
CA ARG A 4 26.01 -28.50 42.88
C ARG A 4 25.18 -27.41 42.18
N ASN A 5 25.44 -27.12 40.90
CA ASN A 5 24.71 -27.65 39.74
C ASN A 5 23.18 -27.62 39.88
N TRP A 6 22.59 -26.42 39.77
CA TRP A 6 21.21 -26.30 39.26
C TRP A 6 21.30 -26.31 37.72
N PRO A 7 20.55 -27.16 37.00
CA PRO A 7 20.86 -27.44 35.63
C PRO A 7 20.38 -26.30 34.73
N ARG A 8 21.33 -25.76 33.95
CA ARG A 8 21.11 -24.93 32.74
C ARG A 8 20.12 -25.58 31.73
N HIS A 9 19.70 -26.81 31.96
CA HIS A 9 18.76 -27.56 31.13
C HIS A 9 17.29 -27.14 31.32
N LEU A 10 16.90 -26.50 32.43
CA LEU A 10 15.51 -26.05 32.60
C LEU A 10 15.15 -24.81 31.77
N LEU A 11 16.13 -23.94 31.49
CA LEU A 11 15.96 -22.78 30.60
C LEU A 11 16.02 -23.18 29.11
N CYS A 12 16.74 -24.26 28.78
CA CYS A 12 16.72 -24.83 27.43
C CYS A 12 15.42 -25.63 27.16
N LEU A 13 14.79 -26.23 28.17
CA LEU A 13 13.52 -26.95 28.01
C LEU A 13 12.33 -26.01 27.76
N SER A 14 12.35 -24.77 28.25
CA SER A 14 11.34 -23.75 27.90
C SER A 14 11.47 -23.22 26.47
N LEU A 15 12.63 -23.39 25.82
CA LEU A 15 12.88 -23.02 24.41
C LEU A 15 12.71 -24.19 23.44
N CYS A 16 12.58 -25.42 23.95
CA CYS A 16 12.37 -26.64 23.15
C CYS A 16 10.92 -27.16 23.19
N LEU A 17 9.98 -26.42 23.79
CA LEU A 17 8.58 -26.62 23.43
C LEU A 17 8.49 -26.34 21.93
N PRO A 18 7.89 -27.23 21.12
CA PRO A 18 7.51 -26.87 19.77
C PRO A 18 6.48 -25.77 19.96
N LEU A 19 6.92 -24.51 19.92
CA LEU A 19 6.11 -23.41 19.46
C LEU A 19 5.69 -23.87 18.07
N GLY A 20 4.57 -24.60 18.02
CA GLY A 20 4.04 -25.17 16.80
C GLY A 20 4.06 -24.07 15.79
N SER A 21 4.73 -24.31 14.67
CA SER A 21 5.10 -23.34 13.63
C SER A 21 4.22 -22.11 13.76
N ALA A 22 4.70 -21.11 14.50
CA ALA A 22 4.07 -19.82 14.47
C ALA A 22 4.36 -19.37 13.05
N LEU A 23 3.42 -19.67 12.14
CA LEU A 23 3.27 -19.02 10.88
C LEU A 23 3.02 -17.57 11.27
N ALA A 24 4.10 -16.86 11.61
CA ALA A 24 4.08 -15.42 11.65
C ALA A 24 3.63 -15.05 10.25
N CYS A 25 2.40 -14.56 10.13
CA CYS A 25 1.91 -14.01 8.89
C CYS A 25 2.97 -13.00 8.46
N GLY A 26 3.66 -13.29 7.35
CA GLY A 26 4.53 -12.30 6.71
C GLY A 26 3.68 -11.06 6.40
N PRO A 27 4.31 -9.89 6.18
CA PRO A 27 3.54 -8.73 5.76
C PRO A 27 2.77 -9.07 4.48
N ASP A 28 1.50 -8.68 4.42
CA ASP A 28 0.75 -8.74 3.17
C ASP A 28 1.42 -7.79 2.17
N PHE A 29 1.39 -8.13 0.88
CA PHE A 29 1.95 -7.28 -0.18
C PHE A 29 0.84 -6.77 -1.11
N PRO A 30 1.03 -5.59 -1.73
CA PRO A 30 0.13 -5.10 -2.76
C PRO A 30 -0.04 -6.10 -3.91
N LEU A 31 -1.25 -6.18 -4.44
CA LEU A 31 -1.55 -6.92 -5.66
C LEU A 31 -0.73 -6.39 -6.84
N ARG A 32 -0.07 -7.31 -7.56
CA ARG A 32 0.65 -7.03 -8.80
C ARG A 32 -0.12 -7.58 -10.00
N LEU A 33 -0.50 -6.70 -10.90
CA LEU A 33 -1.33 -7.03 -12.06
C LEU A 33 -0.60 -7.88 -13.10
N LEU A 34 0.72 -7.70 -13.23
CA LEU A 34 1.52 -8.30 -14.28
C LEU A 34 2.02 -9.70 -13.96
N ASP A 35 2.02 -10.13 -12.69
CA ASP A 35 2.49 -11.45 -12.28
C ASP A 35 1.62 -12.58 -12.85
N ASN A 36 0.30 -12.40 -12.76
CA ASN A 36 -0.71 -13.32 -13.29
C ASN A 36 -1.73 -12.57 -14.15
N ARG A 37 -1.29 -12.12 -15.32
CA ARG A 37 -2.10 -11.36 -16.29
C ARG A 37 -3.41 -12.04 -16.66
N GLY A 38 -3.40 -13.37 -16.76
CA GLY A 38 -4.58 -14.17 -17.09
C GLY A 38 -5.65 -14.07 -16.00
N GLN A 39 -5.25 -14.28 -14.74
CA GLN A 39 -6.15 -14.11 -13.60
C GLN A 39 -6.59 -12.65 -13.45
N THR A 40 -5.69 -11.69 -13.58
CA THR A 40 -6.00 -10.25 -13.49
C THR A 40 -7.11 -9.84 -14.48
N LEU A 41 -7.03 -10.28 -15.73
CA LEU A 41 -8.03 -9.96 -16.76
C LEU A 41 -9.33 -10.73 -16.59
N ALA A 42 -9.28 -11.96 -16.05
CA ALA A 42 -10.45 -12.79 -15.81
C ALA A 42 -11.21 -12.42 -14.53
N ASP A 43 -10.52 -11.91 -13.51
CA ASP A 43 -11.10 -11.52 -12.22
C ASP A 43 -11.89 -10.21 -12.37
N LEU A 44 -13.19 -10.22 -12.09
CA LEU A 44 -13.93 -9.00 -11.80
C LEU A 44 -13.92 -8.81 -10.28
N PRO A 45 -13.08 -7.90 -9.77
CA PRO A 45 -12.89 -7.80 -8.33
C PRO A 45 -14.19 -7.37 -7.66
N GLU A 46 -14.46 -7.97 -6.51
CA GLU A 46 -15.62 -7.64 -5.69
C GLU A 46 -15.58 -6.19 -5.20
N GLY A 47 -16.75 -5.57 -5.14
CA GLY A 47 -16.92 -4.27 -4.51
C GLY A 47 -16.90 -4.38 -2.99
N ASN A 48 -17.00 -3.24 -2.31
CA ASN A 48 -17.21 -3.20 -0.87
C ASN A 48 -18.68 -2.93 -0.57
N PHE A 49 -19.24 -3.69 0.37
CA PHE A 49 -20.66 -3.59 0.70
C PHE A 49 -21.06 -2.19 1.15
N ASN A 50 -20.23 -1.51 1.95
CA ASN A 50 -20.50 -0.14 2.40
C ASN A 50 -20.55 0.83 1.20
N PHE A 51 -19.65 0.64 0.24
CA PHE A 51 -19.65 1.43 -0.97
C PHE A 51 -20.87 1.13 -1.86
N GLU A 52 -21.29 -0.13 -2.02
CA GLU A 52 -22.53 -0.46 -2.71
C GLU A 52 -23.75 0.20 -2.05
N LEU A 53 -23.85 0.15 -0.72
CA LEU A 53 -24.92 0.77 0.04
C LEU A 53 -24.92 2.30 -0.07
N SER A 54 -23.76 2.95 -0.21
CA SER A 54 -23.67 4.41 -0.39
C SER A 54 -24.33 4.92 -1.67
N ARG A 55 -24.66 4.01 -2.60
CA ARG A 55 -25.36 4.31 -3.86
C ARG A 55 -26.86 4.06 -3.80
N LEU A 56 -27.34 3.48 -2.70
CA LEU A 56 -28.74 3.15 -2.48
C LEU A 56 -29.40 4.18 -1.55
N GLY A 57 -30.73 4.23 -1.59
CA GLY A 57 -31.54 5.17 -0.83
C GLY A 57 -31.46 6.62 -1.29
N THR A 58 -31.96 7.51 -0.45
CA THR A 58 -31.94 8.96 -0.67
C THR A 58 -31.75 9.66 0.67
N ALA A 59 -30.79 10.57 0.74
CA ALA A 59 -30.56 11.36 1.95
C ALA A 59 -31.74 12.30 2.20
N ILE A 60 -32.10 12.51 3.47
CA ILE A 60 -33.19 13.40 3.84
C ILE A 60 -32.68 14.84 3.83
N ALA A 61 -33.27 15.66 2.96
CA ALA A 61 -32.90 17.07 2.83
C ALA A 61 -33.08 17.82 4.15
N GLY A 62 -32.08 18.59 4.55
CA GLY A 62 -32.08 19.39 5.78
C GLY A 62 -31.76 18.63 7.07
N LEU A 63 -31.70 17.29 7.03
CA LEU A 63 -31.28 16.50 8.19
C LEU A 63 -29.75 16.48 8.29
N ASN A 64 -29.23 16.69 9.51
CA ASN A 64 -27.80 16.71 9.77
C ASN A 64 -27.16 15.33 9.55
N ASN A 65 -25.85 15.31 9.25
CA ASN A 65 -25.07 14.07 9.23
C ASN A 65 -24.55 13.75 10.63
N VAL A 66 -24.31 12.45 10.86
CA VAL A 66 -23.72 11.93 12.09
C VAL A 66 -22.30 12.43 12.27
N THR A 67 -21.93 12.76 13.50
CA THR A 67 -20.58 13.16 13.89
C THR A 67 -19.95 12.16 14.84
N ALA A 68 -18.71 12.40 15.26
CA ALA A 68 -18.04 11.59 16.29
C ALA A 68 -18.72 11.63 17.67
N ALA A 69 -19.75 12.49 17.85
CA ALA A 69 -20.52 12.56 19.08
C ALA A 69 -21.41 11.32 19.32
N THR A 70 -21.74 10.58 18.26
CA THR A 70 -22.65 9.43 18.34
C THR A 70 -21.85 8.14 18.32
N HIS A 71 -22.16 7.24 19.27
CA HIS A 71 -21.41 6.01 19.46
C HIS A 71 -21.43 5.16 18.17
N ASN A 72 -20.24 4.79 17.70
CA ASN A 72 -20.08 3.85 16.59
C ASN A 72 -19.99 2.42 17.15
N PRO A 73 -21.00 1.56 16.92
CA PRO A 73 -20.99 0.18 17.44
C PRO A 73 -19.87 -0.70 16.86
N ASN A 74 -19.19 -0.24 15.80
CA ASN A 74 -18.06 -0.94 15.19
C ASN A 74 -16.69 -0.49 15.74
N ASP A 75 -16.65 0.41 16.73
CA ASP A 75 -15.39 0.79 17.38
C ASP A 75 -14.95 -0.32 18.35
N LEU A 76 -14.04 -1.18 17.88
CA LEU A 76 -13.46 -2.29 18.66
C LEU A 76 -12.71 -1.83 19.93
N TYR A 77 -12.39 -0.54 20.04
CA TYR A 77 -11.69 0.05 21.19
C TYR A 77 -12.51 1.10 21.93
N GLY A 78 -13.82 1.19 21.65
CA GLY A 78 -14.71 2.12 22.33
C GLY A 78 -14.91 1.77 23.81
N GLU A 79 -15.06 2.78 24.65
CA GLU A 79 -15.40 2.58 26.07
C GLU A 79 -16.84 2.08 26.22
N GLU A 80 -17.07 1.05 27.04
CA GLU A 80 -18.39 0.40 27.22
C GLU A 80 -19.50 1.37 27.67
N ASN A 81 -19.16 2.48 28.32
CA ASN A 81 -20.09 3.48 28.84
C ASN A 81 -20.21 4.74 27.95
N ALA A 82 -19.53 4.82 26.79
CA ALA A 82 -19.45 6.02 25.95
C ALA A 82 -20.83 6.61 25.59
N ALA A 83 -21.82 5.76 25.29
CA ALA A 83 -23.18 6.23 24.96
C ALA A 83 -23.90 6.88 26.16
N ALA A 84 -23.70 6.36 27.37
CA ALA A 84 -24.27 6.93 28.59
C ALA A 84 -23.60 8.27 28.92
N GLU A 85 -22.29 8.38 28.75
CA GLU A 85 -21.56 9.63 28.96
C GLU A 85 -21.95 10.71 27.95
N ALA A 86 -22.11 10.34 26.67
CA ALA A 86 -22.59 11.26 25.63
C ALA A 86 -23.98 11.81 25.97
N ARG A 87 -24.91 10.94 26.40
CA ARG A 87 -26.24 11.34 26.90
C ARG A 87 -26.13 12.29 28.10
N ASP A 88 -25.36 11.92 29.11
CA ASP A 88 -25.25 12.71 30.35
C ASP A 88 -24.66 14.09 30.08
N LYS A 89 -23.69 14.19 29.17
CA LYS A 89 -23.13 15.47 28.71
C LYS A 89 -24.18 16.29 27.95
N ALA A 90 -24.95 15.65 27.08
CA ALA A 90 -26.00 16.32 26.30
C ALA A 90 -27.19 16.78 27.17
N GLU A 91 -27.51 16.05 28.25
CA GLU A 91 -28.54 16.44 29.23
C GLU A 91 -28.18 17.70 30.02
N GLN A 92 -26.89 18.04 30.12
CA GLN A 92 -26.40 19.22 30.85
C GLN A 92 -26.47 20.51 30.01
N VAL A 93 -26.62 20.40 28.70
CA VAL A 93 -26.65 21.56 27.78
C VAL A 93 -27.81 22.49 28.14
N GLY A 94 -27.49 23.78 28.31
CA GLY A 94 -28.46 24.83 28.62
C GLY A 94 -28.87 24.92 30.10
N LEU A 95 -28.26 24.14 31.00
CA LEU A 95 -28.58 24.11 32.42
C LEU A 95 -27.48 24.72 33.29
N SER A 96 -27.88 25.38 34.38
CA SER A 96 -26.96 25.77 35.48
C SER A 96 -26.43 24.54 36.24
N VAL A 97 -25.33 24.70 36.97
CA VAL A 97 -24.70 23.61 37.73
C VAL A 97 -25.69 22.98 38.74
N GLU A 98 -26.51 23.81 39.38
CA GLU A 98 -27.54 23.36 40.32
C GLU A 98 -28.63 22.55 39.62
N GLN A 99 -29.07 22.99 38.44
CA GLN A 99 -30.06 22.28 37.63
C GLN A 99 -29.50 20.94 37.10
N GLN A 100 -28.23 20.91 36.70
CA GLN A 100 -27.56 19.68 36.26
C GLN A 100 -27.52 18.63 37.39
N ALA A 101 -27.15 19.05 38.61
CA ALA A 101 -27.16 18.17 39.78
C ALA A 101 -28.57 17.65 40.09
N LEU A 102 -29.58 18.52 39.99
CA LEU A 102 -30.98 18.13 40.19
C LEU A 102 -31.46 17.13 39.12
N VAL A 103 -31.20 17.36 37.84
CA VAL A 103 -31.55 16.42 36.76
C VAL A 103 -30.94 15.05 37.01
N LYS A 104 -29.66 14.99 37.39
CA LYS A 104 -28.97 13.74 37.73
C LYS A 104 -29.63 13.02 38.91
N GLN A 105 -30.06 13.75 39.95
CA GLN A 105 -30.78 13.18 41.08
C GLN A 105 -32.15 12.64 40.66
N LEU A 106 -32.92 13.41 39.88
CA LEU A 106 -34.27 13.04 39.44
C LEU A 106 -34.26 11.81 38.50
N ARG A 107 -33.24 11.68 37.65
CA ARG A 107 -33.03 10.50 36.79
C ARG A 107 -32.90 9.18 37.57
N GLY A 108 -32.51 9.23 38.84
CA GLY A 108 -32.39 8.05 39.71
C GLY A 108 -33.69 7.65 40.42
N LEU A 109 -34.78 8.39 40.24
CA LEU A 109 -36.08 8.04 40.82
C LEU A 109 -36.77 6.93 40.01
N THR A 110 -37.71 6.24 40.65
CA THR A 110 -38.51 5.16 40.04
C THR A 110 -39.97 5.54 39.82
N ASP A 111 -40.35 6.79 40.11
CA ASP A 111 -41.71 7.29 39.97
C ASP A 111 -41.66 8.66 39.29
N ALA A 112 -42.22 8.73 38.07
CA ALA A 112 -42.22 9.93 37.24
C ALA A 112 -43.04 11.08 37.86
N ARG A 113 -44.05 10.79 38.68
CA ARG A 113 -44.85 11.85 39.34
C ARG A 113 -44.01 12.58 40.39
N GLN A 114 -43.17 11.85 41.12
CA GLN A 114 -42.21 12.44 42.05
C GLN A 114 -41.14 13.26 41.33
N VAL A 115 -40.74 12.86 40.12
CA VAL A 115 -39.84 13.66 39.28
C VAL A 115 -40.48 15.01 38.95
N GLU A 116 -41.74 15.00 38.55
CA GLU A 116 -42.48 16.20 38.21
C GLU A 116 -42.64 17.15 39.40
N GLU A 117 -42.98 16.62 40.59
CA GLU A 117 -43.14 17.40 41.83
C GLU A 117 -41.80 17.98 42.30
N ARG A 118 -40.75 17.14 42.41
CA ARG A 118 -39.44 17.55 42.93
C ARG A 118 -38.63 18.38 41.93
N GLY A 119 -38.95 18.28 40.65
CA GLY A 119 -38.33 19.03 39.57
C GLY A 119 -38.93 20.40 39.30
N ALA A 120 -39.85 20.90 40.15
CA ALA A 120 -40.59 22.15 39.92
C ALA A 120 -39.73 23.40 39.63
N SER A 121 -38.46 23.41 40.04
CA SER A 121 -37.50 24.49 39.77
C SER A 121 -36.79 24.38 38.40
N LEU A 122 -36.97 23.28 37.67
CA LEU A 122 -36.44 23.09 36.32
C LEU A 122 -37.33 23.76 35.27
N PRO A 123 -36.79 24.19 34.12
CA PRO A 123 -37.59 24.61 32.97
C PRO A 123 -38.61 23.53 32.60
N ALA A 124 -39.80 23.94 32.14
CA ALA A 124 -40.91 23.02 31.88
C ALA A 124 -40.53 21.88 30.92
N GLU A 125 -39.81 22.19 29.84
CA GLU A 125 -39.33 21.17 28.89
C GLU A 125 -38.40 20.14 29.53
N VAL A 126 -37.55 20.55 30.48
CA VAL A 126 -36.58 19.67 31.13
C VAL A 126 -37.31 18.80 32.15
N ARG A 127 -38.17 19.40 32.97
CA ARG A 127 -38.97 18.69 33.98
C ARG A 127 -39.83 17.60 33.36
N LEU A 128 -40.60 17.95 32.32
CA LEU A 128 -41.48 17.01 31.61
C LEU A 128 -40.68 15.91 30.90
N TYR A 129 -39.54 16.26 30.30
CA TYR A 129 -38.70 15.26 29.64
C TYR A 129 -38.15 14.24 30.65
N VAL A 130 -37.58 14.70 31.77
CA VAL A 130 -37.00 13.81 32.78
C VAL A 130 -38.08 12.93 33.40
N ALA A 131 -39.28 13.46 33.67
CA ALA A 131 -40.42 12.67 34.16
C ALA A 131 -40.81 11.57 33.16
N GLY A 132 -40.99 11.92 31.88
CA GLY A 132 -41.28 10.94 30.82
C GLY A 132 -40.16 9.91 30.64
N ALA A 133 -38.90 10.32 30.75
CA ALA A 133 -37.75 9.42 30.61
C ALA A 133 -37.62 8.44 31.78
N VAL A 134 -37.99 8.84 33.01
CA VAL A 134 -38.10 7.93 34.16
C VAL A 134 -39.27 6.96 33.98
N ALA A 135 -40.46 7.46 33.58
CA ALA A 135 -41.61 6.60 33.28
C ALA A 135 -41.26 5.52 32.24
N PHE A 136 -40.57 5.91 31.17
CA PHE A 136 -40.11 4.98 30.14
C PHE A 136 -39.13 3.94 30.70
N ALA A 137 -38.14 4.37 31.50
CA ALA A 137 -37.13 3.48 32.08
C ALA A 137 -37.71 2.46 33.07
N THR A 138 -38.82 2.80 33.74
CA THR A 138 -39.53 1.91 34.66
C THR A 138 -40.63 1.06 34.00
N GLY A 139 -40.81 1.18 32.67
CA GLY A 139 -41.80 0.41 31.90
C GLY A 139 -43.22 0.98 31.88
N ASP A 140 -43.46 2.17 32.47
CA ASP A 140 -44.75 2.85 32.38
C ASP A 140 -44.83 3.67 31.09
N HIS A 141 -44.93 2.96 29.96
CA HIS A 141 -44.88 3.57 28.63
C HIS A 141 -46.06 4.49 28.35
N GLN A 142 -47.24 4.21 28.92
CA GLN A 142 -48.42 5.07 28.78
C GLN A 142 -48.19 6.42 29.49
N LEU A 143 -47.65 6.42 30.71
CA LEU A 143 -47.32 7.65 31.41
C LEU A 143 -46.18 8.42 30.70
N ALA A 144 -45.21 7.70 30.13
CA ALA A 144 -44.16 8.32 29.32
C ALA A 144 -44.73 9.07 28.11
N VAL A 145 -45.66 8.44 27.37
CA VAL A 145 -46.40 9.06 26.25
C VAL A 145 -47.07 10.36 26.68
N GLU A 146 -47.75 10.36 27.83
CA GLU A 146 -48.45 11.54 28.35
C GLU A 146 -47.48 12.70 28.61
N TYR A 147 -46.36 12.44 29.29
CA TYR A 147 -45.36 13.47 29.56
C TYR A 147 -44.70 14.02 28.29
N PHE A 148 -44.32 13.15 27.34
CA PHE A 148 -43.72 13.61 26.09
C PHE A 148 -44.69 14.42 25.23
N LYS A 149 -45.98 14.06 25.20
CA LYS A 149 -47.02 14.85 24.52
C LYS A 149 -47.21 16.22 25.18
N GLN A 150 -47.23 16.28 26.51
CA GLN A 150 -47.32 17.55 27.23
C GLN A 150 -46.14 18.47 26.91
N LEU A 151 -44.92 17.93 26.83
CA LEU A 151 -43.73 18.70 26.44
C LEU A 151 -43.86 19.25 25.02
N LEU A 152 -44.24 18.40 24.05
CA LEU A 152 -44.37 18.80 22.65
C LEU A 152 -45.51 19.80 22.42
N ALA A 153 -46.50 19.85 23.32
CA ALA A 153 -47.58 20.83 23.30
C ALA A 153 -47.17 22.22 23.81
N LEU A 154 -45.99 22.37 24.44
CA LEU A 154 -45.49 23.70 24.82
C LEU A 154 -45.22 24.57 23.58
N PRO A 155 -45.30 25.91 23.69
CA PRO A 155 -44.87 26.83 22.65
C PRO A 155 -43.42 26.57 22.23
N ALA A 156 -43.10 26.68 20.94
CA ALA A 156 -41.80 26.29 20.38
C ALA A 156 -40.60 26.98 21.06
N ASP A 157 -40.75 28.25 21.44
CA ASP A 157 -39.78 29.06 22.18
C ASP A 157 -39.54 28.58 23.62
N GLN A 158 -40.44 27.77 24.18
CA GLN A 158 -40.34 27.19 25.52
C GLN A 158 -39.86 25.73 25.53
N ARG A 159 -39.63 25.13 24.36
CA ARG A 159 -39.12 23.76 24.21
C ARG A 159 -37.91 23.60 23.26
N PRO A 160 -36.94 24.53 23.21
CA PRO A 160 -35.85 24.47 22.24
C PRO A 160 -34.87 23.30 22.46
N LEU A 161 -34.73 22.78 23.69
CA LEU A 161 -33.68 21.83 24.08
C LEU A 161 -34.13 20.37 24.11
N ARG A 162 -35.42 20.10 24.32
CA ARG A 162 -35.94 18.74 24.55
C ARG A 162 -37.01 18.27 23.58
N SER A 163 -37.39 19.09 22.59
CA SER A 163 -38.40 18.68 21.60
C SER A 163 -38.01 17.43 20.81
N THR A 164 -36.81 17.42 20.19
CA THR A 164 -36.34 16.29 19.38
C THR A 164 -36.24 15.01 20.23
N TRP A 165 -35.78 15.14 21.46
CA TRP A 165 -35.65 14.04 22.42
C TRP A 165 -37.01 13.48 22.85
N ALA A 166 -37.97 14.36 23.13
CA ALA A 166 -39.32 13.98 23.51
C ALA A 166 -40.04 13.27 22.36
N ALA A 167 -39.95 13.76 21.13
CA ALA A 167 -40.54 13.10 19.97
C ALA A 167 -39.91 11.73 19.70
N TYR A 168 -38.58 11.61 19.77
CA TYR A 168 -37.88 10.33 19.64
C TYR A 168 -38.31 9.34 20.74
N SER A 169 -38.37 9.79 22.00
CA SER A 169 -38.75 8.95 23.14
C SER A 169 -40.23 8.58 23.13
N LEU A 170 -41.09 9.46 22.62
CA LEU A 170 -42.50 9.18 22.35
C LEU A 170 -42.67 8.03 21.36
N GLY A 171 -41.90 8.05 20.26
CA GLY A 171 -41.89 6.96 19.28
C GLY A 171 -41.48 5.62 19.90
N ARG A 172 -40.40 5.61 20.70
CA ARG A 172 -39.97 4.42 21.43
C ARG A 172 -41.00 3.90 22.42
N SER A 173 -41.74 4.80 23.08
CA SER A 173 -42.81 4.43 24.02
C SER A 173 -43.97 3.74 23.31
N TRP A 174 -44.41 4.28 22.18
CA TRP A 174 -45.43 3.66 21.33
C TRP A 174 -44.99 2.30 20.77
N PHE A 175 -43.75 2.20 20.30
CA PHE A 175 -43.19 0.94 19.81
C PHE A 175 -43.06 -0.12 20.90
N ALA A 176 -42.72 0.26 22.14
CA ALA A 176 -42.73 -0.68 23.26
C ALA A 176 -44.15 -1.19 23.54
N MET A 177 -45.15 -0.28 23.57
CA MET A 177 -46.55 -0.64 23.77
C MET A 177 -47.13 -1.51 22.66
N SER A 178 -46.65 -1.39 21.41
CA SER A 178 -47.16 -2.20 20.30
C SER A 178 -46.88 -3.70 20.47
N ARG A 179 -45.92 -4.09 21.32
CA ARG A 179 -45.58 -5.50 21.60
C ARG A 179 -46.65 -6.22 22.41
N ASP A 180 -47.33 -5.48 23.27
CA ASP A 180 -48.34 -6.01 24.20
C ASP A 180 -49.77 -5.57 23.83
N ALA A 181 -49.91 -4.72 22.81
CA ALA A 181 -51.20 -4.17 22.38
C ALA A 181 -52.05 -5.21 21.64
N ALA A 182 -53.37 -5.18 21.91
CA ALA A 182 -54.36 -5.96 21.16
C ALA A 182 -54.42 -5.54 19.67
N ASP A 183 -54.15 -4.26 19.39
CA ASP A 183 -53.95 -3.73 18.04
C ASP A 183 -52.55 -3.09 17.95
N ALA A 184 -51.58 -3.91 17.54
CA ALA A 184 -50.20 -3.45 17.33
C ALA A 184 -50.11 -2.40 16.20
N SER A 185 -51.01 -2.43 15.21
CA SER A 185 -50.91 -1.59 14.01
C SER A 185 -51.09 -0.10 14.33
N ALA A 186 -52.07 0.24 15.16
CA ALA A 186 -52.31 1.62 15.59
C ALA A 186 -51.12 2.18 16.39
N ALA A 187 -50.57 1.38 17.32
CA ALA A 187 -49.41 1.78 18.12
C ALA A 187 -48.14 1.94 17.25
N LEU A 188 -47.94 1.07 16.26
CA LEU A 188 -46.84 1.19 15.30
C LEU A 188 -46.96 2.47 14.45
N GLU A 189 -48.16 2.85 14.00
CA GLU A 189 -48.33 4.12 13.26
C GLU A 189 -48.02 5.33 14.13
N GLN A 190 -48.48 5.34 15.38
CA GLN A 190 -48.13 6.40 16.34
C GLN A 190 -46.62 6.48 16.60
N ALA A 191 -45.93 5.34 16.64
CA ALA A 191 -44.47 5.31 16.75
C ALA A 191 -43.80 5.96 15.54
N ARG A 192 -44.23 5.59 14.33
CA ARG A 192 -43.71 6.14 13.05
C ARG A 192 -43.89 7.65 12.98
N ASP A 193 -45.08 8.16 13.31
CA ASP A 193 -45.37 9.59 13.29
C ASP A 193 -44.51 10.37 14.29
N ALA A 194 -44.27 9.80 15.47
CA ALA A 194 -43.37 10.40 16.45
C ALA A 194 -41.90 10.44 15.97
N PHE A 195 -41.42 9.40 15.29
CA PHE A 195 -40.09 9.39 14.69
C PHE A 195 -39.95 10.38 13.54
N ARG A 196 -40.96 10.48 12.65
CA ARG A 196 -41.03 11.53 11.61
C ARG A 196 -40.99 12.93 12.23
N HIS A 197 -41.73 13.13 13.33
CA HIS A 197 -41.73 14.41 14.04
C HIS A 197 -40.36 14.73 14.66
N ALA A 198 -39.66 13.73 15.24
CA ALA A 198 -38.31 13.91 15.75
C ALA A 198 -37.34 14.40 14.65
N ARG A 199 -37.43 13.84 13.43
CA ARG A 199 -36.66 14.32 12.27
C ARG A 199 -37.02 15.74 11.90
N GLN A 200 -38.31 16.04 11.81
CA GLN A 200 -38.76 17.37 11.44
C GLN A 200 -38.26 18.42 12.43
N LEU A 201 -38.28 18.12 13.73
CA LEU A 201 -37.75 19.03 14.75
C LEU A 201 -36.23 19.26 14.61
N SER A 202 -35.47 18.22 14.28
CA SER A 202 -34.03 18.35 13.97
C SER A 202 -33.81 19.26 12.74
N ILE A 203 -34.59 19.06 11.68
CA ILE A 203 -34.58 19.88 10.45
C ILE A 203 -34.97 21.35 10.74
N ASP A 204 -35.96 21.56 11.61
CA ASP A 204 -36.46 22.87 12.00
C ASP A 204 -35.50 23.63 12.94
N GLY A 205 -34.38 23.02 13.33
CA GLY A 205 -33.33 23.65 14.12
C GLY A 205 -33.49 23.52 15.64
N PHE A 206 -34.37 22.63 16.13
CA PHE A 206 -34.38 22.29 17.55
C PHE A 206 -33.09 21.55 17.95
N SER A 207 -32.71 21.65 19.22
CA SER A 207 -31.48 21.03 19.72
C SER A 207 -31.48 19.51 19.52
N ASP A 208 -30.44 19.01 18.84
CA ASP A 208 -30.25 17.57 18.59
C ASP A 208 -28.81 17.09 18.82
N PRO A 209 -28.24 17.29 20.03
CA PRO A 209 -26.84 16.97 20.35
C PRO A 209 -26.55 15.45 20.40
N LEU A 210 -27.58 14.61 20.34
CA LEU A 210 -27.46 13.15 20.25
C LEU A 210 -27.85 12.63 18.86
N GLU A 211 -28.08 13.52 17.90
CA GLU A 211 -28.39 13.20 16.51
C GLU A 211 -29.59 12.25 16.37
N LEU A 212 -30.58 12.42 17.26
CA LEU A 212 -31.80 11.62 17.34
C LEU A 212 -32.68 11.79 16.11
N GLY A 213 -32.55 12.89 15.38
CA GLY A 213 -33.12 13.02 14.05
C GLY A 213 -32.64 11.89 13.13
N VAL A 214 -31.33 11.65 13.03
CA VAL A 214 -30.80 10.52 12.24
C VAL A 214 -31.14 9.18 12.89
N ALA A 215 -31.01 9.05 14.21
CA ALA A 215 -31.33 7.79 14.91
C ALA A 215 -32.79 7.35 14.69
N SER A 216 -33.72 8.30 14.59
CA SER A 216 -35.15 8.02 14.37
C SER A 216 -35.45 7.31 13.04
N LEU A 217 -34.58 7.41 12.02
CA LEU A 217 -34.73 6.65 10.78
C LEU A 217 -34.66 5.14 11.07
N GLY A 218 -33.68 4.71 11.87
CA GLY A 218 -33.52 3.32 12.22
C GLY A 218 -34.64 2.80 13.12
N GLU A 219 -35.13 3.61 14.06
CA GLU A 219 -36.27 3.23 14.90
C GLU A 219 -37.59 3.16 14.11
N GLU A 220 -37.84 4.08 13.17
CA GLU A 220 -38.97 3.97 12.25
C GLU A 220 -38.84 2.73 11.36
N ALA A 221 -37.63 2.41 10.91
CA ALA A 221 -37.35 1.21 10.13
C ALA A 221 -37.73 -0.06 10.91
N GLN A 222 -37.43 -0.13 12.21
CA GLN A 222 -37.87 -1.23 13.07
C GLN A 222 -39.39 -1.31 13.17
N ALA A 223 -40.09 -0.17 13.30
CA ALA A 223 -41.54 -0.12 13.38
C ALA A 223 -42.22 -0.65 12.10
N VAL A 224 -41.78 -0.20 10.93
CA VAL A 224 -42.35 -0.68 9.65
C VAL A 224 -41.96 -2.14 9.36
N ARG A 225 -40.75 -2.54 9.77
CA ARG A 225 -40.29 -3.94 9.67
C ARG A 225 -41.17 -4.88 10.50
N ALA A 226 -41.53 -4.48 11.72
CA ALA A 226 -42.43 -5.24 12.60
C ALA A 226 -43.83 -5.39 11.99
N ALA A 227 -44.28 -4.40 11.21
CA ALA A 227 -45.52 -4.48 10.42
C ALA A 227 -45.40 -5.35 9.15
N GLY A 228 -44.22 -5.90 8.85
CA GLY A 228 -43.96 -6.74 7.68
C GLY A 228 -43.51 -6.00 6.42
N ASP A 229 -43.38 -4.67 6.48
CA ASP A 229 -42.92 -3.84 5.36
C ASP A 229 -41.38 -3.79 5.33
N TRP A 230 -40.81 -4.74 4.61
CA TRP A 230 -39.36 -4.82 4.39
C TRP A 230 -38.83 -3.68 3.52
N SER A 231 -39.62 -3.22 2.54
CA SER A 231 -39.15 -2.22 1.57
C SER A 231 -38.88 -0.89 2.26
N SER A 232 -39.86 -0.40 3.01
CA SER A 232 -39.73 0.85 3.75
C SER A 232 -38.64 0.76 4.82
N ALA A 233 -38.47 -0.40 5.46
CA ALA A 233 -37.40 -0.60 6.44
C ALA A 233 -36.00 -0.45 5.81
N ILE A 234 -35.78 -1.08 4.65
CA ILE A 234 -34.51 -0.99 3.91
C ILE A 234 -34.25 0.46 3.51
N GLU A 235 -35.23 1.13 2.90
CA GLU A 235 -35.09 2.53 2.45
C GLU A 235 -34.76 3.49 3.61
N LEU A 236 -35.36 3.28 4.79
CA LEU A 236 -35.07 4.07 5.98
C LEU A 236 -33.65 3.81 6.53
N TYR A 237 -33.18 2.56 6.55
CA TYR A 237 -31.80 2.27 6.94
C TYR A 237 -30.77 2.74 5.91
N GLU A 238 -31.10 2.72 4.61
CA GLU A 238 -30.27 3.31 3.55
C GLU A 238 -30.14 4.82 3.74
N ALA A 239 -31.26 5.53 3.99
CA ALA A 239 -31.22 6.95 4.32
C ALA A 239 -30.38 7.21 5.58
N GLN A 240 -30.51 6.37 6.61
CA GLN A 240 -29.72 6.47 7.83
C GLN A 240 -28.22 6.30 7.55
N ASN A 241 -27.85 5.35 6.68
CA ASN A 241 -26.49 5.11 6.26
C ASN A 241 -25.92 6.31 5.46
N LEU A 242 -26.71 6.93 4.59
CA LEU A 242 -26.31 8.11 3.81
C LEU A 242 -26.03 9.34 4.68
N HIS A 243 -26.65 9.42 5.86
CA HIS A 243 -26.32 10.43 6.87
C HIS A 243 -25.07 10.09 7.70
N GLY A 244 -24.32 9.05 7.34
CA GLY A 244 -23.07 8.64 8.00
C GLY A 244 -23.24 7.76 9.23
N SER A 245 -24.44 7.26 9.51
CA SER A 245 -24.68 6.40 10.66
C SER A 245 -24.14 4.99 10.44
N ALA A 246 -23.19 4.58 11.28
CA ALA A 246 -22.71 3.19 11.33
C ALA A 246 -23.83 2.19 11.70
N VAL A 247 -24.86 2.64 12.44
CA VAL A 247 -26.02 1.81 12.77
C VAL A 247 -26.79 1.42 11.51
N GLY A 248 -27.04 2.38 10.60
CA GLY A 248 -27.75 2.11 9.33
C GLY A 248 -27.03 1.03 8.50
N TYR A 249 -25.71 1.14 8.38
CA TYR A 249 -24.88 0.11 7.75
C TYR A 249 -25.03 -1.27 8.40
N THR A 250 -24.93 -1.36 9.73
CA THR A 250 -25.06 -2.63 10.45
C THR A 250 -26.47 -3.22 10.39
N SER A 251 -27.50 -2.38 10.41
CA SER A 251 -28.90 -2.80 10.26
C SER A 251 -29.16 -3.38 8.87
N LEU A 252 -28.61 -2.79 7.81
CA LEU A 252 -28.70 -3.34 6.45
C LEU A 252 -28.00 -4.70 6.32
N LYS A 253 -26.84 -4.87 6.98
CA LYS A 253 -26.19 -6.19 7.09
C LYS A 253 -27.07 -7.21 7.80
N GLN A 254 -27.67 -6.83 8.92
CA GLN A 254 -28.57 -7.70 9.67
C GLN A 254 -29.78 -8.10 8.82
N MET A 255 -30.40 -7.14 8.12
CA MET A 255 -31.52 -7.42 7.23
C MET A 255 -31.15 -8.39 6.11
N MET A 256 -29.94 -8.28 5.54
CA MET A 256 -29.45 -9.23 4.56
C MET A 256 -29.32 -10.65 5.13
N ASN A 257 -28.78 -10.80 6.34
CA ASN A 257 -28.71 -12.09 7.01
C ASN A 257 -30.10 -12.67 7.25
N GLU A 258 -31.06 -11.86 7.71
CA GLU A 258 -32.44 -12.29 7.90
C GLU A 258 -33.11 -12.73 6.58
N LEU A 259 -32.94 -11.96 5.50
CA LEU A 259 -33.45 -12.31 4.16
C LEU A 259 -32.86 -13.63 3.66
N ALA A 260 -31.57 -13.88 3.91
CA ALA A 260 -30.88 -15.10 3.54
C ALA A 260 -31.44 -16.34 4.24
N GLU A 261 -31.97 -16.21 5.46
CA GLU A 261 -32.57 -17.31 6.22
C GLU A 261 -34.04 -17.61 5.82
N LEU A 262 -34.72 -16.69 5.12
CA LEU A 262 -36.12 -16.88 4.77
C LEU A 262 -36.37 -18.09 3.84
N PRO A 263 -37.55 -18.74 3.95
CA PRO A 263 -38.00 -19.74 2.98
C PRO A 263 -38.10 -19.15 1.56
N GLU A 264 -37.82 -19.96 0.53
CA GLU A 264 -37.76 -19.50 -0.87
C GLU A 264 -39.04 -18.77 -1.31
N ALA A 265 -40.22 -19.27 -0.96
CA ALA A 265 -41.49 -18.66 -1.37
C ALA A 265 -41.66 -17.24 -0.81
N ARG A 266 -41.32 -17.02 0.46
CA ARG A 266 -41.43 -15.70 1.10
C ARG A 266 -40.38 -14.74 0.55
N LEU A 267 -39.15 -15.21 0.37
CA LEU A 267 -38.09 -14.40 -0.22
C LEU A 267 -38.41 -14.00 -1.66
N ALA A 268 -38.98 -14.90 -2.46
CA ALA A 268 -39.37 -14.62 -3.85
C ALA A 268 -40.46 -13.54 -3.96
N GLU A 269 -41.40 -13.49 -2.99
CA GLU A 269 -42.39 -12.42 -2.86
C GLU A 269 -41.71 -11.09 -2.53
N LEU A 270 -40.79 -11.08 -1.55
CA LEU A 270 -40.08 -9.86 -1.15
C LEU A 270 -39.17 -9.31 -2.26
N LEU A 271 -38.55 -10.18 -3.06
CA LEU A 271 -37.70 -9.80 -4.18
C LEU A 271 -38.45 -9.12 -5.34
N GLN A 272 -39.78 -9.09 -5.31
CA GLN A 272 -40.56 -8.25 -6.22
C GLN A 272 -40.43 -6.76 -5.90
N HIS A 273 -40.02 -6.42 -4.67
CA HIS A 273 -39.77 -5.04 -4.26
C HIS A 273 -38.35 -4.61 -4.62
N LYS A 274 -38.23 -3.41 -5.20
CA LYS A 274 -36.98 -2.85 -5.70
C LYS A 274 -35.89 -2.73 -4.63
N SER A 275 -36.20 -2.18 -3.46
CA SER A 275 -35.24 -2.00 -2.36
C SER A 275 -34.64 -3.33 -1.87
N VAL A 276 -35.48 -4.36 -1.72
CA VAL A 276 -35.05 -5.73 -1.36
C VAL A 276 -34.12 -6.28 -2.44
N GLN A 277 -34.52 -6.16 -3.71
CA GLN A 277 -33.71 -6.60 -4.84
C GLN A 277 -32.34 -5.90 -4.89
N GLN A 278 -32.31 -4.58 -4.67
CA GLN A 278 -31.08 -3.78 -4.68
C GLN A 278 -30.16 -4.13 -3.51
N LEU A 279 -30.69 -4.30 -2.30
CA LEU A 279 -29.92 -4.71 -1.13
C LEU A 279 -29.29 -6.10 -1.32
N VAL A 280 -30.07 -7.07 -1.82
CA VAL A 280 -29.56 -8.43 -2.11
C VAL A 280 -28.48 -8.37 -3.21
N THR A 281 -28.70 -7.58 -4.25
CA THR A 281 -27.70 -7.38 -5.32
C THR A 281 -26.40 -6.79 -4.77
N ALA A 282 -26.49 -5.73 -3.95
CA ALA A 282 -25.35 -5.08 -3.32
C ALA A 282 -24.54 -6.06 -2.46
N SER A 283 -25.22 -6.91 -1.69
CA SER A 283 -24.57 -7.94 -0.86
C SER A 283 -23.82 -8.97 -1.70
N LEU A 284 -24.41 -9.45 -2.80
CA LEU A 284 -23.82 -10.48 -3.65
C LEU A 284 -22.62 -9.96 -4.45
N VAL A 285 -22.73 -8.78 -5.08
CA VAL A 285 -21.64 -8.19 -5.89
C VAL A 285 -20.42 -7.84 -5.05
N SER A 286 -20.64 -7.51 -3.77
CA SER A 286 -19.58 -7.20 -2.80
C SER A 286 -19.07 -8.41 -2.03
N ARG A 287 -19.60 -9.62 -2.30
CA ARG A 287 -19.27 -10.85 -1.56
C ARG A 287 -19.37 -10.67 -0.04
N GLN A 288 -20.37 -9.93 0.41
CA GLN A 288 -20.61 -9.68 1.83
C GLN A 288 -20.87 -11.02 2.54
N GLY A 289 -20.09 -11.29 3.60
CA GLY A 289 -20.18 -12.53 4.39
C GLY A 289 -19.17 -13.62 3.99
N TRP A 290 -18.42 -13.44 2.89
CA TRP A 290 -17.31 -14.32 2.56
C TRP A 290 -16.16 -14.16 3.57
N SER A 291 -15.53 -15.28 3.92
CA SER A 291 -14.38 -15.29 4.82
C SER A 291 -13.39 -16.35 4.35
N PHE A 292 -12.16 -15.94 4.02
CA PHE A 292 -11.07 -16.85 3.57
C PHE A 292 -11.46 -17.80 2.42
N GLY A 293 -12.36 -17.37 1.53
CA GLY A 293 -12.85 -18.17 0.40
C GLY A 293 -14.07 -19.05 0.73
N ASP A 294 -14.53 -19.07 1.98
CA ASP A 294 -15.75 -19.76 2.37
C ASP A 294 -16.98 -18.96 1.92
N GLU A 295 -17.76 -19.57 1.03
CA GLU A 295 -19.03 -19.07 0.51
C GLU A 295 -20.12 -19.17 1.60
N PRO A 296 -20.96 -18.13 1.81
CA PRO A 296 -22.11 -18.20 2.70
C PRO A 296 -23.12 -19.30 2.31
N THR A 297 -23.63 -20.03 3.30
CA THR A 297 -24.54 -21.20 3.13
C THR A 297 -25.72 -20.96 2.18
N HIS A 298 -26.27 -19.75 2.14
CA HIS A 298 -27.50 -19.41 1.41
C HIS A 298 -27.27 -18.61 0.13
N GLU A 299 -26.03 -18.36 -0.28
CA GLU A 299 -25.72 -17.52 -1.45
C GLU A 299 -26.33 -18.07 -2.75
N LYS A 300 -26.18 -19.37 -3.04
CA LYS A 300 -26.77 -20.00 -4.25
C LYS A 300 -28.28 -19.83 -4.34
N LYS A 301 -28.98 -19.87 -3.20
CA LYS A 301 -30.43 -19.64 -3.12
C LYS A 301 -30.74 -18.18 -3.49
N LEU A 302 -30.01 -17.23 -2.91
CA LEU A 302 -30.16 -15.79 -3.19
C LEU A 302 -29.94 -15.49 -4.67
N VAL A 303 -28.83 -15.97 -5.26
CA VAL A 303 -28.51 -15.78 -6.68
C VAL A 303 -29.65 -16.29 -7.57
N LYS A 304 -30.10 -17.53 -7.37
CA LYS A 304 -31.16 -18.15 -8.17
C LYS A 304 -32.48 -17.38 -8.09
N LEU A 305 -32.90 -16.98 -6.89
CA LEU A 305 -34.17 -16.26 -6.72
C LEU A 305 -34.09 -14.84 -7.27
N LEU A 306 -32.96 -14.16 -7.06
CA LEU A 306 -32.72 -12.82 -7.59
C LEU A 306 -32.79 -12.82 -9.13
N GLN A 307 -32.07 -13.70 -9.81
CA GLN A 307 -32.08 -13.82 -11.27
C GLN A 307 -33.48 -14.11 -11.85
N ASN A 308 -34.33 -14.82 -11.12
CA ASN A 308 -35.72 -15.06 -11.53
C ASN A 308 -36.61 -13.82 -11.34
N SER A 309 -36.39 -13.06 -10.26
CA SER A 309 -37.16 -11.84 -9.95
C SER A 309 -36.86 -10.66 -10.89
N THR A 310 -35.66 -10.60 -11.45
CA THR A 310 -35.18 -9.49 -12.29
C THR A 310 -35.59 -9.60 -13.77
N ARG A 311 -36.41 -10.60 -14.14
CA ARG A 311 -36.91 -10.77 -15.51
C ARG A 311 -37.95 -9.68 -15.84
N GLY A 312 -37.46 -8.49 -16.22
CA GLY A 312 -38.29 -7.35 -16.67
C GLY A 312 -38.00 -6.02 -15.97
N SER A 313 -37.36 -6.03 -14.80
CA SER A 313 -36.84 -4.84 -14.10
C SER A 313 -35.32 -4.80 -14.24
N LEU A 314 -34.78 -3.73 -14.85
CA LEU A 314 -33.38 -3.66 -15.30
C LEU A 314 -32.66 -2.38 -14.83
N GLU A 315 -33.19 -1.71 -13.79
CA GLU A 315 -32.62 -0.45 -13.29
C GLU A 315 -31.21 -0.59 -12.69
N ASN A 316 -30.81 -1.80 -12.27
CA ASN A 316 -29.45 -2.14 -11.78
C ASN A 316 -28.75 -3.21 -12.65
N ALA A 317 -29.06 -3.24 -13.95
CA ALA A 317 -28.61 -4.28 -14.87
C ALA A 317 -27.08 -4.48 -14.90
N ASP A 318 -26.27 -3.43 -14.69
CA ASP A 318 -24.81 -3.58 -14.65
C ASP A 318 -24.30 -4.32 -13.39
N ARG A 319 -24.95 -4.16 -12.23
CA ARG A 319 -24.65 -4.94 -11.02
C ARG A 319 -25.13 -6.38 -11.14
N LEU A 320 -26.30 -6.60 -11.74
CA LEU A 320 -26.77 -7.96 -12.06
C LEU A 320 -25.82 -8.66 -13.02
N ALA A 321 -25.31 -7.93 -14.02
CA ALA A 321 -24.28 -8.44 -14.92
C ALA A 321 -22.97 -8.74 -14.18
N ALA A 322 -22.55 -7.88 -13.24
CA ALA A 322 -21.36 -8.10 -12.42
C ALA A 322 -21.47 -9.36 -11.57
N MET A 323 -22.61 -9.53 -10.89
CA MET A 323 -22.91 -10.73 -10.10
C MET A 323 -22.91 -11.98 -10.97
N SER A 324 -23.61 -11.97 -12.12
CA SER A 324 -23.59 -13.11 -13.06
C SER A 324 -22.17 -13.41 -13.55
N TYR A 325 -21.36 -12.40 -13.86
CA TYR A 325 -19.97 -12.59 -14.28
C TYR A 325 -19.13 -13.24 -13.18
N GLN A 326 -19.23 -12.76 -11.93
CA GLN A 326 -18.50 -13.31 -10.77
C GLN A 326 -18.89 -14.74 -10.44
N GLN A 327 -20.13 -15.15 -10.76
CA GLN A 327 -20.62 -16.53 -10.62
C GLN A 327 -20.26 -17.42 -11.82
N GLY A 328 -19.62 -16.88 -12.85
CA GLY A 328 -19.28 -17.59 -14.08
C GLY A 328 -20.42 -17.75 -15.09
N ASP A 329 -21.57 -17.12 -14.85
CA ASP A 329 -22.70 -17.03 -15.78
C ASP A 329 -22.48 -15.89 -16.80
N TYR A 330 -21.54 -16.11 -17.72
CA TYR A 330 -21.19 -15.11 -18.74
C TYR A 330 -22.33 -14.82 -19.72
N ALA A 331 -23.21 -15.80 -19.96
CA ALA A 331 -24.37 -15.63 -20.84
C ALA A 331 -25.41 -14.70 -20.18
N GLY A 332 -25.73 -14.92 -18.90
CA GLY A 332 -26.57 -14.01 -18.12
C GLY A 332 -25.94 -12.63 -17.99
N ALA A 333 -24.63 -12.54 -17.75
CA ALA A 333 -23.92 -11.26 -17.72
C ALA A 333 -24.08 -10.49 -19.04
N LYS A 334 -23.93 -11.16 -20.19
CA LYS A 334 -24.15 -10.54 -21.51
C LYS A 334 -25.60 -10.08 -21.70
N ALA A 335 -26.59 -10.89 -21.30
CA ALA A 335 -28.00 -10.54 -21.42
C ALA A 335 -28.38 -9.31 -20.56
N PHE A 336 -27.85 -9.22 -19.32
CA PHE A 336 -28.06 -8.03 -18.50
C PHE A 336 -27.37 -6.80 -19.10
N LEU A 337 -26.19 -6.95 -19.72
CA LEU A 337 -25.49 -5.84 -20.38
C LEU A 337 -26.21 -5.28 -21.60
N GLU A 338 -27.15 -6.00 -22.22
CA GLU A 338 -28.00 -5.44 -23.29
C GLU A 338 -28.90 -4.31 -22.79
N ASN A 339 -29.22 -4.32 -21.49
CA ASN A 339 -30.07 -3.34 -20.83
C ASN A 339 -29.30 -2.44 -19.86
N ALA A 340 -28.00 -2.70 -19.67
CA ALA A 340 -27.13 -1.85 -18.88
C ALA A 340 -26.72 -0.60 -19.69
N GLY A 341 -26.70 0.56 -19.02
CA GLY A 341 -26.24 1.80 -19.60
C GLY A 341 -24.74 1.82 -19.95
N GLU A 342 -24.23 3.01 -20.22
CA GLU A 342 -22.83 3.25 -20.58
C GLU A 342 -21.93 3.61 -19.38
N GLY A 343 -22.29 3.15 -18.18
CA GLY A 343 -21.50 3.36 -16.96
C GLY A 343 -20.17 2.58 -16.96
N GLY A 344 -19.24 2.99 -16.09
CA GLY A 344 -17.89 2.40 -15.99
C GLY A 344 -17.91 0.88 -15.78
N LEU A 345 -18.74 0.38 -14.86
CA LEU A 345 -18.87 -1.06 -14.57
C LEU A 345 -19.38 -1.84 -15.79
N ALA A 346 -20.38 -1.31 -16.50
CA ALA A 346 -20.92 -1.95 -17.69
C ALA A 346 -19.87 -2.04 -18.80
N TRP A 347 -19.09 -0.98 -19.04
CA TRP A 347 -17.99 -1.02 -20.00
C TRP A 347 -16.85 -1.95 -19.57
N TRP A 348 -16.54 -2.00 -18.29
CA TRP A 348 -15.51 -2.90 -17.77
C TRP A 348 -15.90 -4.37 -17.99
N LEU A 349 -17.15 -4.72 -17.71
CA LEU A 349 -17.71 -6.05 -18.00
C LEU A 349 -17.68 -6.39 -19.49
N ARG A 350 -18.07 -5.44 -20.36
CA ARG A 350 -17.96 -5.61 -21.82
C ARG A 350 -16.51 -5.86 -22.24
N ALA A 351 -15.54 -5.19 -21.61
CA ALA A 351 -14.13 -5.42 -21.86
C ALA A 351 -13.69 -6.82 -21.45
N LYS A 352 -14.06 -7.27 -20.24
CA LYS A 352 -13.74 -8.62 -19.75
C LYS A 352 -14.35 -9.73 -20.60
N LEU A 353 -15.61 -9.58 -21.03
CA LEU A 353 -16.25 -10.51 -21.96
C LEU A 353 -15.54 -10.53 -23.32
N ALA A 354 -15.15 -9.37 -23.85
CA ALA A 354 -14.38 -9.31 -25.10
C ALA A 354 -13.00 -9.97 -24.99
N VAL A 355 -12.30 -9.82 -23.85
CA VAL A 355 -11.04 -10.55 -23.58
C VAL A 355 -11.30 -12.06 -23.59
N ARG A 356 -12.38 -12.51 -22.94
CA ARG A 356 -12.76 -13.92 -22.90
C ARG A 356 -13.08 -14.48 -24.28
N ASP A 357 -13.74 -13.69 -25.12
CA ASP A 357 -14.07 -14.05 -26.52
C ASP A 357 -12.85 -13.98 -27.45
N GLY A 358 -11.70 -13.50 -26.96
CA GLY A 358 -10.49 -13.33 -27.74
C GLY A 358 -10.48 -12.09 -28.65
N ASP A 359 -11.51 -11.24 -28.58
CA ASP A 359 -11.60 -9.99 -29.35
C ASP A 359 -10.80 -8.87 -28.68
N LYS A 360 -9.52 -8.82 -29.01
CA LYS A 360 -8.57 -7.85 -28.48
C LYS A 360 -8.93 -6.40 -28.83
N THR A 361 -9.57 -6.17 -29.98
CA THR A 361 -9.94 -4.82 -30.44
C THR A 361 -11.15 -4.31 -29.65
N ALA A 362 -12.19 -5.13 -29.53
CA ALA A 362 -13.35 -4.80 -28.70
C ALA A 362 -12.96 -4.64 -27.23
N ALA A 363 -12.08 -5.50 -26.71
CA ALA A 363 -11.56 -5.39 -25.35
C ALA A 363 -10.87 -4.05 -25.11
N ALA A 364 -9.94 -3.66 -25.98
CA ALA A 364 -9.23 -2.38 -25.85
C ALA A 364 -10.17 -1.17 -25.91
N ALA A 365 -11.13 -1.18 -26.84
CA ALA A 365 -12.13 -0.12 -26.96
C ALA A 365 -13.03 -0.03 -25.71
N ALA A 366 -13.47 -1.17 -25.18
CA ALA A 366 -14.31 -1.22 -23.99
C ALA A 366 -13.54 -0.78 -22.73
N TYR A 367 -12.27 -1.18 -22.55
CA TYR A 367 -11.43 -0.68 -21.45
C TYR A 367 -11.24 0.84 -21.52
N ALA A 368 -11.03 1.40 -22.72
CA ALA A 368 -10.90 2.85 -22.88
C ALA A 368 -12.19 3.59 -22.47
N LYS A 369 -13.37 3.06 -22.85
CA LYS A 369 -14.66 3.62 -22.41
C LYS A 369 -14.88 3.46 -20.91
N ALA A 370 -14.49 2.33 -20.33
CA ALA A 370 -14.57 2.13 -18.88
C ALA A 370 -13.70 3.14 -18.12
N ALA A 371 -12.46 3.36 -18.57
CA ALA A 371 -11.55 4.32 -17.94
C ALA A 371 -12.07 5.77 -18.00
N GLN A 372 -12.81 6.12 -19.06
CA GLN A 372 -13.45 7.43 -19.22
C GLN A 372 -14.71 7.56 -18.34
N ALA A 373 -15.48 6.49 -18.21
CA ALA A 373 -16.75 6.51 -17.48
C ALA A 373 -16.59 6.41 -15.96
N PHE A 374 -15.49 5.84 -15.45
CA PHE A 374 -15.22 5.83 -14.01
C PHE A 374 -14.72 7.21 -13.50
N PRO A 375 -15.33 7.75 -12.43
CA PRO A 375 -14.83 8.93 -11.73
C PRO A 375 -13.41 8.72 -11.20
N GLN A 376 -12.59 9.78 -11.22
CA GLN A 376 -11.20 9.73 -10.77
C GLN A 376 -11.05 9.39 -9.28
N GLN A 377 -12.02 9.81 -8.45
CA GLN A 377 -11.97 9.67 -6.99
C GLN A 377 -12.82 8.49 -6.48
N GLU A 378 -13.41 7.69 -7.38
CA GLU A 378 -14.17 6.52 -6.96
C GLU A 378 -13.21 5.50 -6.31
N ASN A 379 -13.56 5.04 -5.11
CA ASN A 379 -12.78 4.09 -4.35
C ASN A 379 -13.72 3.07 -3.70
N TRP A 380 -13.59 1.81 -4.09
CA TRP A 380 -14.37 0.70 -3.56
C TRP A 380 -13.74 0.15 -2.28
N GLY A 381 -12.61 0.69 -1.83
CA GLY A 381 -12.01 0.34 -0.55
C GLY A 381 -11.13 -0.92 -0.59
N TYR A 382 -10.81 -1.41 0.60
CA TYR A 382 -9.86 -2.51 0.79
C TYR A 382 -10.45 -3.87 0.43
N ARG A 383 -9.65 -4.68 -0.26
CA ARG A 383 -9.90 -6.11 -0.50
C ARG A 383 -8.61 -6.92 -0.39
N ARG A 384 -8.77 -8.24 -0.25
CA ARG A 384 -7.69 -9.24 -0.32
C ARG A 384 -8.05 -10.31 -1.33
N THR A 385 -7.10 -10.67 -2.18
CA THR A 385 -7.21 -11.82 -3.07
C THR A 385 -6.98 -13.13 -2.29
N PRO A 386 -7.36 -14.30 -2.85
CA PRO A 386 -7.14 -15.61 -2.19
C PRO A 386 -5.68 -15.92 -1.84
N ASP A 387 -4.72 -15.33 -2.55
CA ASP A 387 -3.27 -15.40 -2.32
C ASP A 387 -2.75 -14.32 -1.36
N TRP A 388 -3.63 -13.66 -0.60
CA TRP A 388 -3.32 -12.66 0.42
C TRP A 388 -2.70 -11.35 -0.11
N ALA A 389 -2.71 -11.14 -1.41
CA ALA A 389 -2.35 -9.84 -1.95
C ALA A 389 -3.48 -8.83 -1.68
N TYR A 390 -3.11 -7.64 -1.23
CA TYR A 390 -4.08 -6.60 -0.90
C TYR A 390 -4.22 -5.56 -2.00
N GLU A 391 -5.40 -4.97 -2.09
CA GLU A 391 -5.70 -3.90 -3.04
C GLU A 391 -6.67 -2.90 -2.37
N SER A 392 -6.38 -1.60 -2.47
CA SER A 392 -7.43 -0.58 -2.30
C SER A 392 -8.01 -0.31 -3.67
N LEU A 393 -9.15 -0.92 -3.96
CA LEU A 393 -9.68 -0.99 -5.31
C LEU A 393 -10.22 0.37 -5.76
N GLN A 394 -9.48 1.03 -6.64
CA GLN A 394 -9.95 2.18 -7.41
C GLN A 394 -10.29 1.69 -8.83
N PRO A 395 -11.57 1.64 -9.23
CA PRO A 395 -11.99 0.96 -10.45
C PRO A 395 -11.34 1.57 -11.71
N LYS A 396 -11.17 2.90 -11.76
CA LYS A 396 -10.47 3.54 -12.87
C LYS A 396 -9.03 3.07 -12.99
N CYS A 397 -8.29 3.07 -11.89
CA CYS A 397 -6.91 2.60 -11.84
C CYS A 397 -6.82 1.13 -12.27
N ARG A 398 -7.74 0.28 -11.76
CA ARG A 398 -7.77 -1.14 -12.10
C ARG A 398 -7.99 -1.38 -13.59
N VAL A 399 -8.98 -0.69 -14.17
CA VAL A 399 -9.28 -0.71 -15.60
C VAL A 399 -8.09 -0.25 -16.43
N GLU A 400 -7.40 0.83 -16.03
CA GLU A 400 -6.20 1.31 -16.72
C GLU A 400 -5.05 0.29 -16.61
N GLY A 401 -4.85 -0.34 -15.45
CA GLY A 401 -3.86 -1.39 -15.26
C GLY A 401 -4.15 -2.67 -16.07
N GLU A 402 -5.41 -3.09 -16.15
CA GLU A 402 -5.84 -4.17 -17.04
C GLU A 402 -5.66 -3.81 -18.52
N SER A 403 -5.93 -2.56 -18.90
CA SER A 403 -5.65 -2.04 -20.25
C SER A 403 -4.15 -2.07 -20.57
N ALA A 404 -3.29 -1.80 -19.58
CA ALA A 404 -1.84 -1.85 -19.72
C ALA A 404 -1.34 -3.25 -20.10
N ILE A 405 -1.96 -4.32 -19.60
CA ILE A 405 -1.64 -5.70 -19.99
C ILE A 405 -1.83 -5.89 -21.51
N LEU A 406 -2.93 -5.37 -22.06
CA LEU A 406 -3.20 -5.46 -23.50
C LEU A 406 -2.24 -4.59 -24.31
N ALA A 407 -1.89 -3.40 -23.81
CA ALA A 407 -0.93 -2.50 -24.43
C ALA A 407 0.49 -3.12 -24.47
N LEU A 408 0.95 -3.76 -23.39
CA LEU A 408 2.22 -4.51 -23.36
C LEU A 408 2.27 -5.60 -24.43
N HIS A 409 1.20 -6.39 -24.54
CA HIS A 409 1.11 -7.42 -25.58
C HIS A 409 1.16 -6.82 -27.00
N ARG A 410 0.60 -5.63 -27.24
CA ARG A 410 0.67 -4.92 -28.53
C ARG A 410 2.01 -4.23 -28.81
N GLY A 411 2.95 -4.23 -27.86
CA GLY A 411 4.22 -3.52 -27.98
C GLY A 411 4.13 -2.01 -27.69
N GLU A 412 3.02 -1.54 -27.13
CA GLU A 412 2.77 -0.16 -26.75
C GLU A 412 3.34 0.12 -25.34
N TYR A 413 4.64 -0.12 -25.14
CA TYR A 413 5.26 -0.18 -23.81
C TYR A 413 5.17 1.13 -23.00
N LEU A 414 5.40 2.27 -23.65
CA LEU A 414 5.28 3.57 -22.99
C LEU A 414 3.83 3.85 -22.56
N GLN A 415 2.85 3.51 -23.39
CA GLN A 415 1.44 3.65 -23.04
C GLN A 415 1.07 2.78 -21.84
N ALA A 416 1.51 1.52 -21.83
CA ALA A 416 1.28 0.61 -20.70
C ALA A 416 1.88 1.14 -19.40
N PHE A 417 3.13 1.66 -19.47
CA PHE A 417 3.77 2.30 -18.33
C PHE A 417 2.95 3.49 -17.81
N VAL A 418 2.49 4.38 -18.71
CA VAL A 418 1.68 5.55 -18.34
C VAL A 418 0.36 5.16 -17.67
N GLN A 419 -0.31 4.12 -18.18
CA GLN A 419 -1.55 3.60 -17.60
C GLN A 419 -1.33 3.08 -16.18
N LEU A 420 -0.25 2.33 -15.94
CA LEU A 420 0.11 1.85 -14.60
C LEU A 420 0.54 3.01 -13.68
N TYR A 421 1.36 3.94 -14.18
CA TYR A 421 1.89 5.06 -13.40
C TYR A 421 0.80 6.02 -12.90
N ARG A 422 -0.28 6.20 -13.67
CA ARG A 422 -1.44 7.04 -13.26
C ARG A 422 -2.17 6.52 -12.03
N SER A 423 -2.03 5.23 -11.71
CA SER A 423 -2.57 4.65 -10.48
C SER A 423 -1.84 5.07 -9.21
N ASN A 424 -0.77 5.88 -9.34
CA ASN A 424 0.07 6.34 -8.24
C ASN A 424 0.60 5.15 -7.43
N SER A 425 0.34 5.09 -6.12
CA SER A 425 0.86 4.03 -5.26
C SER A 425 0.18 2.67 -5.48
N THR A 426 -1.02 2.64 -6.09
CA THR A 426 -1.86 1.42 -6.17
C THR A 426 -1.20 0.31 -6.97
N TYR A 427 -0.67 0.59 -8.17
CA TYR A 427 0.07 -0.39 -9.00
C TYR A 427 1.50 0.05 -9.29
N TRP A 428 2.14 0.72 -8.32
CA TRP A 428 3.52 1.20 -8.46
C TRP A 428 4.50 0.06 -8.80
N PHE A 429 4.33 -1.14 -8.24
CA PHE A 429 5.25 -2.26 -8.48
C PHE A 429 5.23 -2.74 -9.94
N ASP A 430 4.06 -2.76 -10.56
CA ASP A 430 3.91 -3.06 -11.97
C ASP A 430 4.52 -1.92 -12.83
N ALA A 431 4.22 -0.66 -12.50
CA ALA A 431 4.80 0.50 -13.19
C ALA A 431 6.35 0.51 -13.10
N ALA A 432 6.92 0.23 -11.93
CA ALA A 432 8.35 0.14 -11.71
C ALA A 432 8.98 -0.99 -12.52
N THR A 433 8.33 -2.15 -12.57
CA THR A 433 8.79 -3.30 -13.37
C THR A 433 8.84 -2.93 -14.86
N VAL A 434 7.81 -2.27 -15.39
CA VAL A 434 7.79 -1.82 -16.79
C VAL A 434 8.84 -0.73 -17.04
N ALA A 435 8.97 0.25 -16.14
CA ALA A 435 9.97 1.31 -16.25
C ALA A 435 11.40 0.77 -16.27
N GLU A 436 11.69 -0.23 -15.43
CA GLU A 436 13.05 -0.72 -15.24
C GLU A 436 13.44 -1.85 -16.19
N ARG A 437 12.52 -2.78 -16.50
CA ARG A 437 12.81 -3.97 -17.32
C ARG A 437 12.31 -3.84 -18.75
N VAL A 438 11.24 -3.08 -19.04
CA VAL A 438 10.63 -3.07 -20.39
C VAL A 438 10.98 -1.82 -21.20
N LEU A 439 10.87 -0.63 -20.60
CA LEU A 439 11.27 0.61 -21.28
C LEU A 439 12.78 0.64 -21.52
N THR A 440 13.17 1.21 -22.66
CA THR A 440 14.56 1.64 -22.87
C THR A 440 14.88 2.82 -21.97
N LEU A 441 16.17 3.05 -21.71
CA LEU A 441 16.62 4.19 -20.92
C LEU A 441 16.13 5.52 -21.52
N ASP A 442 16.21 5.67 -22.85
CA ASP A 442 15.77 6.89 -23.55
C ASP A 442 14.25 7.12 -23.46
N GLU A 443 13.45 6.07 -23.62
CA GLU A 443 11.98 6.17 -23.46
C GLU A 443 11.61 6.62 -22.04
N LEU A 444 12.22 6.00 -21.02
CA LEU A 444 11.98 6.35 -19.62
C LEU A 444 12.44 7.77 -19.30
N LYS A 445 13.67 8.12 -19.68
CA LYS A 445 14.27 9.43 -19.42
C LYS A 445 13.46 10.55 -20.07
N ARG A 446 13.10 10.41 -21.35
CA ARG A 446 12.26 11.38 -22.06
C ARG A 446 10.94 11.60 -21.35
N TYR A 447 10.26 10.52 -20.96
CA TYR A 447 9.00 10.64 -20.24
C TYR A 447 9.15 11.37 -18.90
N VAL A 448 10.17 11.01 -18.10
CA VAL A 448 10.42 11.65 -16.79
C VAL A 448 10.74 13.14 -16.95
N ASP A 449 11.57 13.49 -17.92
CA ASP A 449 11.96 14.88 -18.17
C ASP A 449 10.77 15.75 -18.62
N GLU A 450 9.88 15.20 -19.45
CA GLU A 450 8.73 15.93 -20.00
C GLU A 450 7.54 15.99 -19.03
N ASN A 451 7.34 14.97 -18.19
CA ASN A 451 6.06 14.78 -17.47
C ASN A 451 6.19 14.67 -15.94
N VAL A 452 7.39 14.51 -15.38
CA VAL A 452 7.59 14.20 -13.95
C VAL A 452 8.52 15.21 -13.30
N PRO A 453 8.01 16.42 -12.95
CA PRO A 453 8.82 17.43 -12.30
C PRO A 453 9.38 16.92 -10.97
N ALA A 454 10.55 17.44 -10.57
CA ALA A 454 11.16 17.07 -9.29
C ALA A 454 10.26 17.55 -8.13
N PRO A 455 9.74 16.62 -7.30
CA PRO A 455 8.98 17.01 -6.12
C PRO A 455 9.91 17.62 -5.06
N PRO A 456 9.36 18.37 -4.08
CA PRO A 456 10.16 18.85 -2.96
C PRO A 456 10.75 17.67 -2.17
N ALA A 457 12.00 17.81 -1.73
CA ALA A 457 12.63 16.85 -0.85
C ALA A 457 11.88 16.80 0.49
N LEU A 458 11.74 15.61 1.07
CA LEU A 458 11.19 15.46 2.41
C LEU A 458 12.05 16.23 3.42
N THR A 459 11.41 16.78 4.44
CA THR A 459 12.07 17.34 5.62
C THR A 459 12.61 16.23 6.52
N GLN A 460 13.47 16.57 7.47
CA GLN A 460 13.96 15.58 8.43
C GLN A 460 12.82 15.03 9.29
N GLN A 461 11.88 15.88 9.71
CA GLN A 461 10.72 15.46 10.49
C GLN A 461 9.82 14.49 9.72
N GLU A 462 9.59 14.72 8.42
CA GLU A 462 8.83 13.78 7.58
C GLU A 462 9.54 12.43 7.45
N ARG A 463 10.87 12.42 7.31
CA ARG A 463 11.66 11.18 7.31
C ARG A 463 11.58 10.46 8.66
N ASP A 464 11.73 11.18 9.77
CA ASP A 464 11.65 10.63 11.12
C ASP A 464 10.25 10.06 11.41
N ASN A 465 9.22 10.61 10.77
CA ASN A 465 7.84 10.12 10.81
C ASN A 465 7.52 9.05 9.75
N TYR A 466 8.53 8.53 9.04
CA TYR A 466 8.37 7.50 8.00
C TYR A 466 7.38 7.87 6.87
N VAL A 467 7.30 9.16 6.52
CA VAL A 467 6.49 9.60 5.39
C VAL A 467 7.04 8.97 4.09
N PRO A 468 6.23 8.23 3.33
CA PRO A 468 6.69 7.59 2.11
C PRO A 468 7.01 8.62 1.02
N LEU A 469 8.03 8.33 0.21
CA LEU A 469 8.33 9.13 -0.97
C LEU A 469 7.14 9.13 -1.94
N SER A 470 6.88 10.28 -2.55
CA SER A 470 5.90 10.36 -3.64
C SER A 470 6.33 9.47 -4.81
N VAL A 471 5.35 8.94 -5.55
CA VAL A 471 5.64 8.09 -6.72
C VAL A 471 6.48 8.80 -7.79
N ALA A 472 6.33 10.13 -7.91
CA ALA A 472 7.21 10.95 -8.75
C ALA A 472 8.67 10.91 -8.28
N ALA A 473 8.95 11.06 -6.97
CA ALA A 473 10.30 10.95 -6.42
C ALA A 473 10.87 9.54 -6.64
N ARG A 474 10.05 8.51 -6.42
CA ARG A 474 10.45 7.10 -6.61
C ARG A 474 10.84 6.79 -8.06
N LEU A 475 10.07 7.28 -9.04
CA LEU A 475 10.38 7.11 -10.45
C LEU A 475 11.66 7.84 -10.86
N ARG A 476 11.87 9.05 -10.36
CA ARG A 476 13.11 9.79 -10.60
C ARG A 476 14.31 9.07 -9.98
N ASN A 477 14.20 8.60 -8.74
CA ASN A 477 15.24 7.78 -8.10
C ASN A 477 15.54 6.51 -8.92
N LEU A 478 14.52 5.78 -9.39
CA LEU A 478 14.67 4.61 -10.27
C LEU A 478 15.48 4.96 -11.52
N LEU A 479 15.13 6.05 -12.22
CA LEU A 479 15.88 6.54 -13.37
C LEU A 479 17.33 6.90 -13.01
N GLY A 480 17.55 7.60 -11.89
CA GLY A 480 18.88 7.96 -11.40
C GLY A 480 19.76 6.73 -11.16
N ARG A 481 19.24 5.70 -10.49
CA ARG A 481 19.95 4.43 -10.28
C ARG A 481 20.26 3.72 -11.59
N ARG A 482 19.31 3.71 -12.54
CA ARG A 482 19.51 3.12 -13.87
C ARG A 482 20.59 3.84 -14.67
N LEU A 483 20.59 5.17 -14.68
CA LEU A 483 21.64 5.99 -15.32
C LEU A 483 23.02 5.66 -14.75
N LEU A 484 23.15 5.50 -13.42
CA LEU A 484 24.42 5.09 -12.80
C LEU A 484 24.87 3.69 -13.21
N ARG A 485 23.94 2.73 -13.34
CA ARG A 485 24.25 1.37 -13.81
C ARG A 485 24.71 1.36 -15.27
N GLU A 486 24.11 2.19 -16.11
CA GLU A 486 24.39 2.26 -17.55
C GLU A 486 25.54 3.21 -17.92
N GLY A 487 26.15 3.90 -16.95
CA GLY A 487 27.36 4.72 -17.16
C GLY A 487 27.11 6.22 -17.38
N HIS A 488 25.87 6.67 -17.28
CA HIS A 488 25.45 8.06 -17.45
C HIS A 488 25.60 8.86 -16.14
N TYR A 489 26.82 8.90 -15.59
CA TYR A 489 27.00 9.25 -14.19
C TYR A 489 26.65 10.71 -13.83
N ALA A 490 27.06 11.67 -14.67
CA ALA A 490 26.81 13.09 -14.41
C ALA A 490 25.31 13.44 -14.48
N GLU A 491 24.59 12.83 -15.43
CA GLU A 491 23.15 13.05 -15.62
C GLU A 491 22.34 12.49 -14.44
N ALA A 492 22.75 11.34 -13.90
CA ALA A 492 22.04 10.64 -12.83
C ALA A 492 21.81 11.48 -11.57
N VAL A 493 22.77 12.35 -11.22
CA VAL A 493 22.77 13.10 -9.95
C VAL A 493 21.49 13.91 -9.78
N ALA A 494 21.00 14.57 -10.83
CA ALA A 494 19.84 15.47 -10.73
C ALA A 494 18.49 14.76 -10.52
N TYR A 495 18.45 13.43 -10.63
CA TYR A 495 17.22 12.65 -10.44
C TYR A 495 17.01 12.16 -9.01
N PHE A 496 18.06 12.15 -8.18
CA PHE A 496 17.91 11.73 -6.78
C PHE A 496 17.18 12.78 -5.95
N ASP A 497 16.23 12.32 -5.11
CA ASP A 497 15.26 13.14 -4.38
C ASP A 497 15.87 14.05 -3.31
N ASN A 498 17.05 13.71 -2.78
CA ASN A 498 17.67 14.45 -1.68
C ASN A 498 19.19 14.65 -1.83
N PRO A 499 19.77 15.66 -1.16
CA PRO A 499 21.18 16.02 -1.31
C PRO A 499 22.19 14.92 -0.90
N ASP A 500 21.82 14.04 0.03
CA ASP A 500 22.68 12.94 0.47
C ASP A 500 22.86 11.92 -0.67
N LEU A 501 21.76 11.45 -1.25
CA LEU A 501 21.80 10.56 -2.42
C LEU A 501 22.48 11.20 -3.62
N GLN A 502 22.26 12.49 -3.86
CA GLN A 502 22.96 13.24 -4.91
C GLN A 502 24.48 13.25 -4.68
N THR A 503 24.92 13.37 -3.43
CA THR A 503 26.34 13.37 -3.07
C THR A 503 26.96 11.98 -3.23
N LYS A 504 26.28 10.92 -2.78
CA LYS A 504 26.68 9.52 -2.97
C LYS A 504 26.79 9.16 -4.45
N ALA A 505 25.78 9.54 -5.24
CA ALA A 505 25.75 9.34 -6.69
C ALA A 505 26.89 10.08 -7.40
N ARG A 506 27.12 11.35 -7.05
CA ARG A 506 28.21 12.16 -7.59
C ARG A 506 29.56 11.53 -7.29
N PHE A 507 29.81 11.13 -6.04
CA PHE A 507 31.05 10.47 -5.65
C PHE A 507 31.28 9.19 -6.48
N TYR A 508 30.29 8.30 -6.56
CA TYR A 508 30.39 7.08 -7.36
C TYR A 508 30.74 7.40 -8.82
N GLY A 509 30.02 8.35 -9.43
CA GLY A 509 30.26 8.79 -10.81
C GLY A 509 31.66 9.36 -11.05
N GLU A 510 32.12 10.25 -10.17
CA GLU A 510 33.45 10.85 -10.24
C GLU A 510 34.56 9.79 -10.13
N GLN A 511 34.42 8.81 -9.24
CA GLN A 511 35.41 7.72 -9.12
C GLN A 511 35.42 6.81 -10.35
N ARG A 512 34.25 6.53 -10.95
CA ARG A 512 34.15 5.78 -12.21
C ARG A 512 34.81 6.54 -13.36
N HIS A 513 34.51 7.82 -13.53
CA HIS A 513 35.15 8.66 -14.55
C HIS A 513 36.66 8.81 -14.32
N ALA A 514 37.11 8.99 -13.08
CA ALA A 514 38.53 9.06 -12.75
C ALA A 514 39.24 7.76 -13.11
N ALA A 515 38.61 6.61 -12.90
CA ALA A 515 39.15 5.32 -13.31
C ALA A 515 39.23 5.15 -14.83
N GLU A 516 38.21 5.57 -15.56
CA GLU A 516 38.13 5.43 -17.03
C GLU A 516 39.10 6.38 -17.75
N SER A 517 39.27 7.59 -17.23
CA SER A 517 40.11 8.65 -17.84
C SER A 517 41.59 8.62 -17.43
N ALA A 518 41.93 7.96 -16.31
CA ALA A 518 43.31 7.93 -15.84
C ALA A 518 44.24 7.18 -16.80
N TRP A 519 45.43 7.73 -17.02
CA TRP A 519 46.48 7.05 -17.77
C TRP A 519 47.26 6.05 -16.90
N TRP A 520 47.48 6.39 -15.63
CA TRP A 520 48.34 5.59 -14.74
C TRP A 520 47.58 4.44 -14.07
N PRO A 521 48.07 3.17 -14.12
CA PRO A 521 47.32 1.99 -13.64
C PRO A 521 46.84 2.10 -12.19
N THR A 522 47.68 2.54 -11.25
CA THR A 522 47.28 2.68 -9.84
C THR A 522 46.20 3.74 -9.62
N THR A 523 46.16 4.77 -10.46
CA THR A 523 45.08 5.78 -10.40
C THR A 523 43.78 5.18 -10.89
N ARG A 524 43.83 4.34 -11.95
CA ARG A 524 42.69 3.52 -12.36
C ARG A 524 42.24 2.59 -11.23
N ALA A 525 43.18 1.88 -10.62
CA ALA A 525 42.91 0.96 -9.50
C ALA A 525 42.25 1.67 -8.33
N ARG A 526 42.75 2.85 -7.94
CA ARG A 526 42.18 3.66 -6.87
C ARG A 526 40.75 4.10 -7.19
N GLY A 527 40.50 4.65 -8.38
CA GLY A 527 39.15 5.04 -8.79
C GLY A 527 38.18 3.86 -8.82
N LEU A 528 38.61 2.72 -9.38
CA LEU A 528 37.80 1.49 -9.40
C LEU A 528 37.49 0.98 -7.99
N PHE A 529 38.48 0.99 -7.09
CA PHE A 529 38.29 0.53 -5.72
C PHE A 529 37.39 1.46 -4.91
N MET A 530 37.53 2.78 -5.05
CA MET A 530 36.64 3.74 -4.39
C MET A 530 35.21 3.66 -4.91
N ALA A 531 35.03 3.48 -6.22
CA ALA A 531 33.72 3.21 -6.81
C ALA A 531 33.14 1.87 -6.32
N ALA A 532 34.00 0.86 -6.13
CA ALA A 532 33.61 -0.44 -5.59
C ALA A 532 33.11 -0.33 -4.14
N GLN A 533 33.81 0.43 -3.28
CA GLN A 533 33.33 0.72 -1.92
C GLN A 533 32.00 1.45 -1.93
N ALA A 534 31.85 2.51 -2.74
CA ALA A 534 30.58 3.24 -2.84
C ALA A 534 29.44 2.32 -3.32
N ALA A 535 29.70 1.45 -4.31
CA ALA A 535 28.73 0.45 -4.75
C ALA A 535 28.39 -0.54 -3.63
N ARG A 536 29.34 -0.92 -2.78
CA ARG A 536 29.06 -1.84 -1.66
C ARG A 536 28.26 -1.19 -0.55
N ASP A 537 28.61 0.04 -0.19
CA ASP A 537 28.11 0.73 1.01
C ASP A 537 26.75 1.38 0.75
N TRP A 538 26.57 1.96 -0.44
CA TRP A 538 25.37 2.72 -0.82
C TRP A 538 24.60 2.08 -1.98
N GLY A 539 25.04 0.92 -2.47
CA GLY A 539 24.54 0.33 -3.71
C GLY A 539 23.04 0.08 -3.74
N MET A 540 22.38 -0.22 -2.62
CA MET A 540 20.92 -0.33 -2.60
C MET A 540 20.26 1.00 -3.02
N GLU A 541 20.75 2.11 -2.51
CA GLU A 541 20.19 3.45 -2.71
C GLU A 541 20.55 4.05 -4.08
N ILE A 542 21.76 3.77 -4.59
CA ILE A 542 22.28 4.40 -5.81
C ILE A 542 22.39 3.46 -7.03
N LEU A 543 22.34 2.14 -6.84
CA LEU A 543 22.45 1.16 -7.93
C LEU A 543 21.36 0.08 -7.91
N GLY A 544 20.55 -0.01 -6.85
CA GLY A 544 19.54 -1.04 -6.68
C GLY A 544 18.46 -1.01 -7.76
N TYR A 545 18.00 -2.18 -8.18
CA TYR A 545 16.75 -2.29 -8.91
C TYR A 545 15.56 -2.01 -7.97
N GLU A 546 14.56 -1.24 -8.43
CA GLU A 546 13.36 -0.92 -7.63
C GLU A 546 12.61 -2.19 -7.23
N MET A 547 12.46 -3.12 -8.18
CA MET A 547 11.90 -4.46 -7.99
C MET A 547 13.04 -5.51 -8.07
N ALA A 548 12.78 -6.70 -8.65
CA ALA A 548 13.80 -7.73 -8.77
C ALA A 548 15.07 -7.24 -9.53
N PRO A 549 16.28 -7.64 -9.10
CA PRO A 549 16.51 -8.62 -8.04
C PRO A 549 16.71 -8.01 -6.64
N ASP A 550 16.87 -6.69 -6.53
CA ASP A 550 17.30 -6.03 -5.30
C ASP A 550 16.16 -5.62 -4.38
N TYR A 551 14.99 -5.32 -4.95
CA TYR A 551 13.81 -4.84 -4.25
C TYR A 551 14.11 -3.59 -3.41
N ALA A 552 14.68 -2.55 -4.05
CA ALA A 552 14.94 -1.28 -3.38
C ALA A 552 13.66 -0.64 -2.80
N THR A 553 12.48 -0.95 -3.33
CA THR A 553 11.19 -0.56 -2.70
C THR A 553 11.01 -1.08 -1.27
N PHE A 554 11.76 -2.10 -0.86
CA PHE A 554 11.70 -2.72 0.47
C PHE A 554 13.04 -2.60 1.22
N ASP A 555 13.95 -1.74 0.74
CA ASP A 555 15.35 -1.68 1.18
C ASP A 555 16.06 -3.04 1.08
N GLY A 556 15.58 -3.89 0.17
CA GLY A 556 15.99 -5.27 0.02
C GLY A 556 15.67 -6.17 1.20
N ASN A 557 14.76 -5.82 2.13
CA ASN A 557 14.34 -6.70 3.22
C ASN A 557 13.51 -7.89 2.72
N PHE A 558 12.68 -7.65 1.71
CA PHE A 558 11.81 -8.66 1.12
C PHE A 558 12.18 -8.93 -0.34
N SER A 559 11.86 -10.13 -0.79
CA SER A 559 11.83 -10.49 -2.20
C SER A 559 10.48 -11.12 -2.48
N LEU A 560 9.81 -10.65 -3.52
CA LEU A 560 8.55 -11.24 -3.95
C LEU A 560 8.84 -12.40 -4.91
N GLU A 561 7.96 -13.39 -4.94
CA GLU A 561 8.01 -14.43 -5.96
C GLU A 561 7.79 -13.78 -7.34
N SER A 562 8.54 -14.19 -8.35
CA SER A 562 8.35 -13.72 -9.72
C SER A 562 7.86 -14.87 -10.57
N SER A 563 6.82 -14.65 -11.39
CA SER A 563 6.43 -15.62 -12.40
C SER A 563 7.54 -15.77 -13.43
N GLU A 564 7.66 -16.98 -13.99
CA GLU A 564 8.68 -17.26 -14.99
C GLU A 564 8.43 -16.45 -16.26
N LEU A 565 9.42 -15.66 -16.67
CA LEU A 565 9.32 -14.81 -17.86
C LEU A 565 9.33 -15.68 -19.14
N LYS A 566 8.14 -15.91 -19.69
CA LYS A 566 7.93 -16.70 -20.91
C LYS A 566 6.95 -16.00 -21.85
N SER A 567 7.20 -16.12 -23.14
CA SER A 567 6.25 -15.68 -24.16
C SER A 567 4.98 -16.52 -24.11
N GLY A 568 3.83 -15.91 -24.36
CA GLY A 568 2.54 -16.57 -24.31
C GLY A 568 1.39 -15.65 -24.76
N PRO A 569 0.12 -16.04 -24.52
CA PRO A 569 -1.04 -15.29 -25.02
C PRO A 569 -1.14 -13.82 -24.58
N LEU A 570 -0.46 -13.46 -23.48
CA LEU A 570 -0.49 -12.13 -22.85
C LEU A 570 0.90 -11.51 -22.66
N VAL A 571 1.96 -12.17 -23.15
CA VAL A 571 3.36 -11.70 -23.07
C VAL A 571 4.02 -11.95 -24.43
N SER A 572 4.40 -10.89 -25.13
CA SER A 572 5.00 -11.03 -26.46
C SER A 572 6.49 -11.40 -26.38
N GLU A 573 7.03 -12.02 -27.43
CA GLU A 573 8.48 -12.32 -27.53
C GLU A 573 9.32 -11.03 -27.43
N ALA A 574 8.86 -9.94 -28.04
CA ALA A 574 9.53 -8.64 -27.97
C ALA A 574 9.59 -8.08 -26.53
N GLU A 575 8.54 -8.32 -25.74
CA GLU A 575 8.53 -7.91 -24.33
C GLU A 575 9.55 -8.71 -23.53
N VAL A 576 9.58 -10.04 -23.71
CA VAL A 576 10.57 -10.93 -23.08
C VAL A 576 11.99 -10.47 -23.42
N GLN A 577 12.26 -10.20 -24.70
CA GLN A 577 13.57 -9.74 -25.14
C GLN A 577 14.00 -8.44 -24.45
N ARG A 578 13.09 -7.46 -24.30
CA ARG A 578 13.38 -6.20 -23.58
C ARG A 578 13.68 -6.46 -22.11
N GLN A 579 12.87 -7.26 -21.43
CA GLN A 579 13.08 -7.61 -20.02
C GLN A 579 14.42 -8.30 -19.77
N LEU A 580 14.83 -9.22 -20.66
CA LEU A 580 16.12 -9.90 -20.58
C LEU A 580 17.30 -8.95 -20.90
N THR A 581 17.12 -8.04 -21.87
CA THR A 581 18.17 -7.07 -22.24
C THR A 581 18.46 -6.10 -21.11
N ASN A 582 17.43 -5.68 -20.38
CA ASN A 582 17.56 -4.75 -19.25
C ASN A 582 17.77 -5.46 -17.90
N ALA A 583 17.96 -6.78 -17.90
CA ALA A 583 18.16 -7.54 -16.69
C ALA A 583 19.47 -7.18 -15.99
N ALA A 584 19.47 -7.27 -14.66
CA ALA A 584 20.68 -7.12 -13.87
C ALA A 584 21.74 -8.16 -14.29
N GLN A 585 23.02 -7.79 -14.21
CA GLN A 585 24.14 -8.64 -14.63
C GLN A 585 25.17 -8.75 -13.48
N PRO A 586 25.16 -9.84 -12.69
CA PRO A 586 24.24 -10.97 -12.74
C PRO A 586 22.85 -10.64 -12.15
N ASP A 587 21.81 -11.36 -12.59
CA ASP A 587 20.44 -11.21 -12.06
C ASP A 587 20.33 -11.97 -10.72
N GLN A 588 20.94 -11.39 -9.69
CA GLN A 588 21.06 -11.95 -8.35
C GLN A 588 20.71 -10.89 -7.31
N ARG A 589 20.09 -11.31 -6.20
CA ARG A 589 19.70 -10.38 -5.12
C ARG A 589 20.94 -9.72 -4.52
N TYR A 590 20.81 -8.42 -4.24
CA TYR A 590 21.92 -7.55 -3.87
C TYR A 590 22.97 -7.46 -5.00
N HIS A 591 22.50 -7.32 -6.23
CA HIS A 591 23.28 -7.20 -7.46
C HIS A 591 24.40 -6.16 -7.34
N TYR A 592 24.14 -5.04 -6.65
CA TYR A 592 25.17 -4.02 -6.40
C TYR A 592 26.42 -4.55 -5.67
N ARG A 593 26.33 -5.65 -4.92
CA ARG A 593 27.49 -6.33 -4.31
C ARG A 593 28.37 -7.01 -5.35
N PHE A 594 27.77 -7.59 -6.39
CA PHE A 594 28.48 -8.15 -7.54
C PHE A 594 29.11 -7.06 -8.40
N VAL A 595 28.43 -5.90 -8.54
CA VAL A 595 29.03 -4.71 -9.17
C VAL A 595 30.27 -4.26 -8.38
N ALA A 596 30.17 -4.20 -7.05
CA ALA A 596 31.28 -3.83 -6.19
C ALA A 596 32.47 -4.81 -6.33
N THR A 597 32.23 -6.11 -6.22
CA THR A 597 33.30 -7.12 -6.36
C THR A 597 33.90 -7.14 -7.76
N GLY A 598 33.10 -6.96 -8.81
CA GLY A 598 33.56 -6.82 -10.18
C GLY A 598 34.47 -5.60 -10.38
N LEU A 599 34.13 -4.46 -9.78
CA LEU A 599 34.97 -3.26 -9.79
C LEU A 599 36.27 -3.45 -9.01
N ALA A 600 36.23 -4.10 -7.85
CA ALA A 600 37.43 -4.42 -7.09
C ALA A 600 38.33 -5.43 -7.82
N SER A 601 37.77 -6.42 -8.51
CA SER A 601 38.53 -7.33 -9.37
C SER A 601 39.29 -6.58 -10.47
N ARG A 602 38.60 -5.67 -11.16
CA ARG A 602 39.21 -4.78 -12.17
C ARG A 602 40.24 -3.83 -11.55
N ALA A 603 40.04 -3.38 -10.31
CA ALA A 603 41.03 -2.59 -9.60
C ALA A 603 42.31 -3.40 -9.37
N ALA A 604 42.19 -4.66 -8.96
CA ALA A 604 43.32 -5.57 -8.78
C ALA A 604 44.08 -5.83 -10.09
N ASP A 605 43.41 -5.90 -11.24
CA ASP A 605 44.05 -6.01 -12.57
C ASP A 605 44.99 -4.83 -12.90
N ASN A 606 44.77 -3.68 -12.25
CA ASN A 606 45.56 -2.47 -12.43
C ASN A 606 46.62 -2.25 -11.32
N LEU A 607 46.92 -3.30 -10.55
CA LEU A 607 47.93 -3.27 -9.48
C LEU A 607 49.03 -4.32 -9.71
N PRO A 608 50.28 -4.05 -9.27
CA PRO A 608 51.32 -5.06 -9.30
C PRO A 608 50.95 -6.20 -8.36
N HIS A 609 51.00 -7.44 -8.83
CA HIS A 609 50.63 -8.61 -8.03
C HIS A 609 51.48 -8.78 -6.76
N THR A 610 52.66 -8.17 -6.71
CA THR A 610 53.55 -8.19 -5.53
C THR A 610 53.29 -7.05 -4.52
N SER A 611 52.24 -6.25 -4.71
CA SER A 611 51.92 -5.09 -3.86
C SER A 611 50.92 -5.43 -2.76
N GLN A 612 51.05 -4.79 -1.59
CA GLN A 612 50.05 -4.88 -0.53
C GLN A 612 48.66 -4.47 -1.03
N ALA A 613 48.58 -3.47 -1.91
CA ALA A 613 47.32 -3.01 -2.49
C ALA A 613 46.58 -4.12 -3.25
N PHE A 614 47.29 -4.96 -4.01
CA PHE A 614 46.67 -6.11 -4.70
C PHE A 614 46.02 -7.07 -3.70
N ALA A 615 46.73 -7.45 -2.64
CA ALA A 615 46.19 -8.31 -1.58
C ALA A 615 44.99 -7.65 -0.88
N ALA A 616 45.09 -6.37 -0.55
CA ALA A 616 44.08 -5.61 0.19
C ALA A 616 42.78 -5.46 -0.60
N VAL A 617 42.87 -5.18 -1.90
CA VAL A 617 41.71 -5.08 -2.79
C VAL A 617 40.97 -6.41 -2.86
N LEU A 618 41.69 -7.52 -3.09
CA LEU A 618 41.07 -8.85 -3.17
C LEU A 618 40.51 -9.32 -1.82
N CYS A 619 41.19 -9.02 -0.71
CA CYS A 619 40.69 -9.28 0.64
C CYS A 619 39.36 -8.55 0.87
N THR A 620 39.33 -7.25 0.57
CA THR A 620 38.13 -6.42 0.76
C THR A 620 36.97 -6.93 -0.09
N ALA A 621 37.23 -7.26 -1.36
CA ALA A 621 36.23 -7.84 -2.26
C ALA A 621 35.66 -9.16 -1.72
N ALA A 622 36.51 -10.04 -1.20
CA ALA A 622 36.06 -11.28 -0.57
C ALA A 622 35.18 -11.03 0.67
N GLY A 623 35.41 -9.94 1.41
CA GLY A 623 34.61 -9.59 2.58
C GLY A 623 33.21 -9.02 2.28
N TRP A 624 32.92 -8.67 1.02
CA TRP A 624 31.64 -8.03 0.67
C TRP A 624 30.47 -8.98 0.48
N ASN A 625 30.71 -10.29 0.52
CA ASN A 625 29.69 -11.33 0.55
C ASN A 625 28.67 -11.23 -0.60
N SER A 626 29.16 -11.17 -1.84
CA SER A 626 28.35 -11.29 -3.05
C SER A 626 27.90 -12.74 -3.28
N SER A 627 28.82 -13.71 -3.26
CA SER A 627 28.54 -15.15 -3.26
C SER A 627 29.71 -15.97 -2.70
N ALA A 628 29.44 -17.20 -2.22
CA ALA A 628 30.50 -18.10 -1.76
C ALA A 628 31.50 -18.48 -2.88
N ALA A 629 31.03 -18.51 -4.13
CA ALA A 629 31.87 -18.77 -5.30
C ALA A 629 32.85 -17.62 -5.56
N GLU A 630 32.39 -16.36 -5.57
CA GLU A 630 33.27 -15.20 -5.73
C GLU A 630 34.25 -15.04 -4.57
N GLN A 631 33.81 -15.26 -3.33
CA GLN A 631 34.71 -15.27 -2.17
C GLN A 631 35.88 -16.24 -2.34
N SER A 632 35.55 -17.48 -2.73
CA SER A 632 36.55 -18.52 -2.98
C SER A 632 37.46 -18.14 -4.14
N ALA A 633 36.91 -17.57 -5.22
CA ALA A 633 37.69 -17.14 -6.38
C ALA A 633 38.67 -16.01 -6.04
N PHE A 634 38.27 -15.01 -5.26
CA PHE A 634 39.16 -13.94 -4.83
C PHE A 634 40.29 -14.44 -3.92
N TYR A 635 39.97 -15.34 -2.99
CA TYR A 635 40.99 -15.96 -2.14
C TYR A 635 41.98 -16.80 -2.97
N GLN A 636 41.49 -17.63 -3.89
CA GLN A 636 42.35 -18.43 -4.78
C GLN A 636 43.24 -17.56 -5.65
N ARG A 637 42.70 -16.45 -6.19
CA ARG A 637 43.46 -15.46 -6.96
C ARG A 637 44.58 -14.85 -6.11
N TYR A 638 44.28 -14.43 -4.88
CA TYR A 638 45.28 -13.93 -3.95
C TYR A 638 46.36 -14.98 -3.63
N VAL A 639 45.98 -16.22 -3.33
CA VAL A 639 46.96 -17.29 -3.02
C VAL A 639 47.89 -17.58 -4.19
N LYS A 640 47.37 -17.52 -5.43
CA LYS A 640 48.15 -17.80 -6.64
C LYS A 640 49.11 -16.67 -7.02
N GLU A 641 48.68 -15.42 -6.87
CA GLU A 641 49.33 -14.26 -7.49
C GLU A 641 49.84 -13.23 -6.47
N GLY A 642 49.23 -13.16 -5.30
CA GLY A 642 49.44 -12.10 -4.31
C GLY A 642 50.74 -12.23 -3.51
N PRO A 643 51.17 -11.15 -2.84
CA PRO A 643 52.30 -11.18 -1.94
C PRO A 643 51.91 -11.77 -0.58
N TYR A 644 52.89 -12.26 0.16
CA TYR A 644 52.69 -12.56 1.57
C TYR A 644 52.42 -11.27 2.37
N VAL A 645 51.34 -11.26 3.14
CA VAL A 645 51.00 -10.21 4.12
C VAL A 645 50.51 -10.87 5.41
N GLU A 646 50.97 -10.37 6.56
CA GLU A 646 50.71 -11.02 7.87
C GLU A 646 49.22 -11.10 8.21
N TRP A 647 48.44 -10.09 7.81
CA TRP A 647 47.00 -10.02 8.08
C TRP A 647 46.15 -10.92 7.18
N ALA A 648 46.73 -11.58 6.16
CA ALA A 648 45.97 -12.51 5.31
C ALA A 648 45.50 -13.78 6.04
N ALA A 649 45.89 -14.00 7.29
CA ALA A 649 45.32 -15.06 8.14
C ALA A 649 43.79 -14.90 8.30
N ASP A 650 43.28 -13.66 8.30
CA ASP A 650 41.86 -13.31 8.39
C ASP A 650 41.33 -12.73 7.07
N PHE A 651 41.74 -13.30 5.93
CA PHE A 651 41.37 -12.84 4.60
C PHE A 651 39.84 -12.79 4.42
N GLY A 652 39.33 -11.67 3.90
CA GLY A 652 37.89 -11.42 3.78
C GLY A 652 37.21 -10.91 5.06
N ARG A 653 37.95 -10.74 6.17
CA ARG A 653 37.42 -10.20 7.44
C ARG A 653 38.19 -8.98 7.91
N LEU A 654 39.49 -9.11 8.13
CA LEU A 654 40.36 -8.03 8.61
C LEU A 654 41.29 -7.57 7.48
N CYS A 655 40.72 -6.80 6.56
CA CYS A 655 41.44 -6.29 5.41
C CYS A 655 41.97 -4.88 5.68
N GLN A 656 43.26 -4.66 5.45
CA GLN A 656 43.82 -3.31 5.47
C GLN A 656 43.37 -2.50 4.25
N PHE A 657 43.34 -1.17 4.38
CA PHE A 657 43.11 -0.31 3.24
C PHE A 657 44.23 -0.46 2.19
N PRO A 658 43.94 -0.48 0.87
CA PRO A 658 44.97 -0.65 -0.14
C PRO A 658 45.94 0.53 -0.23
N ASP A 659 47.24 0.23 -0.13
CA ASP A 659 48.32 1.21 -0.24
C ASP A 659 48.69 1.49 -1.70
N PHE A 660 47.86 2.30 -2.36
CA PHE A 660 48.08 2.70 -3.75
C PHE A 660 49.39 3.48 -3.96
N ALA A 661 49.83 4.24 -2.96
CA ALA A 661 51.04 5.07 -3.06
C ALA A 661 52.32 4.23 -3.10
N ASN A 662 52.38 3.13 -2.35
CA ASN A 662 53.51 2.20 -2.46
C ASN A 662 53.38 1.26 -3.65
N ALA A 663 52.16 0.97 -4.14
CA ALA A 663 51.97 0.26 -5.41
C ALA A 663 52.56 1.03 -6.60
N ASP A 664 52.48 2.38 -6.59
CA ASP A 664 53.11 3.24 -7.60
C ASP A 664 54.61 3.04 -7.71
N LYS A 665 55.29 3.07 -6.56
CA LYS A 665 56.74 2.85 -6.49
C LYS A 665 57.09 1.47 -7.04
N ARG A 666 56.24 0.47 -6.80
CA ARG A 666 56.47 -0.91 -7.22
C ARG A 666 56.48 -1.05 -8.75
N TYR A 667 55.60 -0.37 -9.48
CA TYR A 667 55.61 -0.35 -10.96
C TYR A 667 56.94 0.17 -11.52
N VAL A 668 57.45 1.27 -10.98
CA VAL A 668 58.75 1.82 -11.40
C VAL A 668 59.87 0.86 -11.03
N THR A 669 59.88 0.34 -9.79
CA THR A 669 60.94 -0.56 -9.33
C THR A 669 60.99 -1.87 -10.10
N GLN A 670 59.86 -2.50 -10.43
CA GLN A 670 59.84 -3.75 -11.19
C GLN A 670 60.47 -3.61 -12.56
N ILE A 671 60.16 -2.52 -13.28
CA ILE A 671 60.78 -2.23 -14.57
C ILE A 671 62.28 -1.96 -14.39
N THR A 672 62.66 -1.12 -13.43
CA THR A 672 64.08 -0.80 -13.21
C THR A 672 64.88 -2.00 -12.73
N ASP A 673 64.30 -2.89 -11.93
CA ASP A 673 64.97 -4.08 -11.40
C ASP A 673 65.07 -5.18 -12.45
N ALA A 674 64.06 -5.33 -13.32
CA ALA A 674 64.15 -6.19 -14.50
C ALA A 674 65.26 -5.69 -15.44
N VAL A 675 65.27 -4.40 -15.78
CA VAL A 675 66.33 -3.79 -16.59
C VAL A 675 67.70 -3.93 -15.93
N ARG A 676 67.79 -3.67 -14.61
CA ARG A 676 69.03 -3.82 -13.84
C ARG A 676 69.49 -5.28 -13.80
N ALA A 677 68.58 -6.26 -13.72
CA ALA A 677 68.89 -7.68 -13.75
C ALA A 677 69.37 -8.12 -15.13
N THR A 678 68.73 -7.69 -16.21
CA THR A 678 69.14 -7.96 -17.60
C THR A 678 70.48 -7.30 -17.94
N LEU A 679 70.76 -6.11 -17.40
CA LEU A 679 72.03 -5.41 -17.57
C LEU A 679 73.13 -5.87 -16.59
N ARG A 680 72.78 -6.65 -15.56
CA ARG A 680 73.72 -7.15 -14.54
C ARG A 680 74.90 -7.94 -15.10
N PRO A 681 74.76 -8.80 -16.13
CA PRO A 681 75.88 -9.49 -16.78
C PRO A 681 76.82 -8.54 -17.53
N PHE A 682 76.29 -7.44 -18.06
CA PHE A 682 77.04 -6.43 -18.83
C PHE A 682 77.72 -5.37 -17.94
N LYS A 683 77.46 -5.40 -16.62
CA LYS A 683 78.02 -4.45 -15.65
C LYS A 683 79.56 -4.42 -15.68
N TRP A 684 80.20 -5.59 -15.65
CA TRP A 684 81.67 -5.71 -15.65
C TRP A 684 82.32 -5.33 -17.00
N PRO A 685 81.82 -5.81 -18.16
CA PRO A 685 82.30 -5.36 -19.47
C PRO A 685 82.21 -3.85 -19.67
N VAL A 686 81.10 -3.22 -19.27
CA VAL A 686 80.90 -1.77 -19.41
C VAL A 686 81.81 -1.00 -18.47
N GLN A 687 81.98 -1.44 -17.21
CA GLN A 687 82.91 -0.80 -16.27
C GLN A 687 84.37 -0.94 -16.71
N ALA A 688 84.77 -2.13 -17.17
CA ALA A 688 86.11 -2.36 -17.71
C ALA A 688 86.36 -1.51 -18.97
N GLY A 689 85.40 -1.47 -19.91
CA GLY A 689 85.48 -0.62 -21.09
C GLY A 689 85.57 0.87 -20.76
N SER A 690 84.83 1.33 -19.75
CA SER A 690 84.87 2.72 -19.26
C SER A 690 86.24 3.07 -18.67
N ILE A 691 86.83 2.17 -17.87
CA ILE A 691 88.16 2.35 -17.29
C ILE A 691 89.22 2.38 -18.39
N VAL A 692 89.17 1.46 -19.36
CA VAL A 692 90.09 1.44 -20.51
C VAL A 692 89.99 2.74 -21.31
N LEU A 693 88.79 3.25 -21.53
CA LEU A 693 88.58 4.51 -22.26
C LEU A 693 89.13 5.71 -21.48
N ILE A 694 88.90 5.80 -20.17
CA ILE A 694 89.45 6.86 -19.31
C ILE A 694 90.97 6.79 -19.27
N VAL A 695 91.55 5.59 -19.15
CA VAL A 695 93.01 5.38 -19.17
C VAL A 695 93.59 5.76 -20.52
N ALA A 696 92.95 5.39 -21.63
CA ALA A 696 93.38 5.77 -22.97
C ALA A 696 93.33 7.29 -23.18
N VAL A 697 92.26 7.96 -22.71
CA VAL A 697 92.14 9.43 -22.76
C VAL A 697 93.19 10.09 -21.88
N ALA A 698 93.42 9.59 -20.66
CA ALA A 698 94.46 10.10 -19.77
C ALA A 698 95.86 9.93 -20.38
N LEU A 699 96.16 8.79 -20.99
CA LEU A 699 97.42 8.53 -21.70
C LEU A 699 97.58 9.46 -22.91
N VAL A 700 96.53 9.72 -23.68
CA VAL A 700 96.55 10.69 -24.80
C VAL A 700 96.79 12.11 -24.30
N LEU A 701 96.20 12.50 -23.16
CA LEU A 701 96.41 13.81 -22.55
C LEU A 701 97.82 13.96 -21.96
N ILE A 702 98.36 12.92 -21.33
CA ILE A 702 99.72 12.88 -20.79
C ILE A 702 100.76 12.92 -21.92
N THR A 703 100.58 12.11 -22.96
CA THR A 703 101.48 12.12 -24.14
C THR A 703 101.41 13.44 -24.90
N ARG A 704 100.23 14.08 -25.01
CA ARG A 704 100.11 15.46 -25.51
C ARG A 704 100.82 16.48 -24.63
N ARG A 705 100.79 16.35 -23.30
CA ARG A 705 101.53 17.22 -22.37
C ARG A 705 103.05 17.02 -22.47
N GLN A 706 103.53 15.78 -22.60
CA GLN A 706 104.95 15.47 -22.76
C GLN A 706 105.49 15.97 -24.11
N ARG A 707 104.73 15.85 -25.20
CA ARG A 707 105.09 16.43 -26.52
C ARG A 707 105.14 17.96 -26.53
N ARG A 708 104.42 18.64 -25.61
CA ARG A 708 104.53 20.10 -25.42
C ARG A 708 105.73 20.51 -24.54
N ARG A 709 106.28 19.61 -23.72
CA ARG A 709 107.50 19.87 -22.91
C ARG A 709 108.81 19.52 -23.62
N GLY A 710 108.76 18.76 -24.72
CA GLY A 710 109.93 18.44 -25.56
C GLY A 710 110.17 19.39 -26.75
N LYS A 711 109.54 20.58 -26.76
CA LYS A 711 109.79 21.68 -27.71
C LYS A 711 110.16 22.96 -26.96
N GLY A 712 111.09 22.84 -26.03
CA GLY A 712 111.79 23.96 -25.38
C GLY A 712 113.26 23.89 -25.78
#